data_AF-A0A8H4Q742-F1
#
_entry.id   AF-A0A8H4Q742-F1
#
_cell.length_a   1.000
_cell.length_b   1.000
_cell.length_c   1.000
_cell.angle_alpha   90.00
_cell.angle_beta   90.00
_cell.angle_gamma   90.00
#
_symmetry.space_group_name_H-M   'P 1'
#
loop_
_entity.id
_entity.type
_entity.pdbx_description
1 polymer ?
#
loop_
_entity_poly.entity_id
_entity_poly.type
_entity_poly.pdbx_seq_one_letter_code
_entity_poly.pdbx_strand_id
1 'polypeptide(L)'
;MAGDFKLSAQLLGHEADVRAVSFPSLDVVVSASRDCTVRIWRRDAASSTFEGALVSRGSEYVNSVSFFPPTKNHPDGFVVSGGKDTIVEVKSPLAASTDNAERLLIGHSHNVCTLDVSLDGNFIVSGGWDGQARVWDLATWQTKLVLGGHEGMSVWSVVALDRKTVVTGCADKSIRVFDLTQSVAGEVMPMSTIYTPDVVRALCKVPDAHPSGASIASASNDGTLRLWNLKGQQLAELHGHESFVYSLAALPSGELVSSGEDRTVRVWRGSECVQTITHPAISVWAVAANPETGDIVSGASDGIARVFTRRPERVADQETLAQFEESVKSSSIPQQQLGGINKEKLPGPEFLATKAGTKEGQVQMIVESNGNVSAYQWSMSQQQWVNVGTVVDAVGSTGKKVEYKGQSYDYVFDVDIEDGKPPLKLPYNLSENPYERATKFLHDNELPLTYLDNVANFITKNTKGATLGQSSEPAGADPYGTESRYRPGDASQPASKVLPQKEYLTITAAKYEAIFTKLLSINKTMIASGRKDAALNPGEESILQSLRIALETSKPIPPQSLALIVKVATKWPHSDRLPGLDILRCIAKYPVAAEYSSAQGSTLLDVAISASLPTDAAPGENAAMMGARTVANLFGSAEGRSLVSSHSDKAISFLERLGETGIGKFNRNLLIAVTTSAVNLSVLVYREKLLSADQRRRLVVLVGAAMKNQTDSEVLYRALVAIGTMLAASTAELKGLPVGEWIRGAKGSCGEERVGSVADECLALAGKH
;
A
#
# COMPACT_ATOMS: atom_id res chain seq x y z
N MET A 1 4.89 40.27 17.16
CA MET A 1 4.96 39.17 16.17
C MET A 1 4.73 37.87 16.93
N ALA A 2 3.91 36.96 16.41
CA ALA A 2 3.85 35.61 16.98
C ALA A 2 5.25 34.99 16.88
N GLY A 3 5.75 34.39 17.97
CA GLY A 3 7.06 33.75 17.99
C GLY A 3 7.12 32.51 17.10
N ASP A 4 8.30 31.93 16.96
CA ASP A 4 8.50 30.70 16.18
C ASP A 4 7.88 29.48 16.87
N PHE A 5 7.41 28.53 16.06
CA PHE A 5 7.08 27.20 16.55
C PHE A 5 8.33 26.48 17.03
N LYS A 6 8.28 25.98 18.26
CA LYS A 6 9.31 25.15 18.86
C LYS A 6 8.74 23.78 19.19
N LEU A 7 9.61 22.77 19.24
CA LEU A 7 9.19 21.41 19.60
C LEU A 7 8.55 21.43 20.98
N SER A 8 7.38 20.80 21.07
CA SER A 8 6.61 20.60 22.30
C SER A 8 6.70 19.15 22.76
N ALA A 9 6.57 18.19 21.84
CA ALA A 9 6.65 16.76 22.16
C ALA A 9 7.05 15.91 20.94
N GLN A 10 7.70 14.77 21.20
CA GLN A 10 7.91 13.69 20.24
C GLN A 10 7.04 12.49 20.62
N LEU A 11 6.22 12.03 19.69
CA LEU A 11 5.24 10.97 19.87
C LEU A 11 5.84 9.65 19.35
N LEU A 12 6.50 8.94 20.26
CA LEU A 12 7.25 7.72 19.96
C LEU A 12 6.35 6.48 20.10
N GLY A 13 6.26 5.66 19.05
CA GLY A 13 5.54 4.38 19.14
C GLY A 13 5.20 3.71 17.81
N HIS A 14 5.23 4.43 16.69
CA HIS A 14 5.13 3.78 15.39
C HIS A 14 6.46 3.14 14.98
N GLU A 15 6.38 2.02 14.25
CA GLU A 15 7.56 1.26 13.77
C GLU A 15 7.91 1.59 12.31
N ALA A 16 7.04 2.33 11.63
CA ALA A 16 7.21 2.80 10.26
C ALA A 16 6.58 4.19 10.09
N ASP A 17 6.73 4.77 8.90
CA ASP A 17 6.31 6.13 8.55
C ASP A 17 4.93 6.50 9.09
N VAL A 18 4.86 7.65 9.76
CA VAL A 18 3.58 8.26 10.12
C VAL A 18 3.04 8.99 8.90
N ARG A 19 2.00 8.42 8.28
CA ARG A 19 1.47 8.85 6.98
C ARG A 19 0.33 9.86 7.08
N ALA A 20 -0.37 9.88 8.21
CA ALA A 20 -1.43 10.84 8.48
C ALA A 20 -1.49 11.18 9.96
N VAL A 21 -1.88 12.43 10.26
CA VAL A 21 -2.04 12.95 11.61
C VAL A 21 -3.30 13.81 11.69
N SER A 22 -3.92 13.86 12.87
CA SER A 22 -5.03 14.74 13.20
C SER A 22 -4.81 15.35 14.59
N PHE A 23 -5.15 16.63 14.77
CA PHE A 23 -4.92 17.36 16.02
C PHE A 23 -6.22 18.00 16.56
N PRO A 24 -7.22 17.20 16.92
CA PRO A 24 -8.57 17.69 17.23
C PRO A 24 -8.65 18.61 18.45
N SER A 25 -7.83 18.39 19.47
CA SER A 25 -7.83 19.19 20.71
C SER A 25 -6.41 19.29 21.26
N LEU A 26 -6.16 20.22 22.19
CA LEU A 26 -4.83 20.46 22.75
C LEU A 26 -4.21 19.18 23.32
N ASP A 27 -5.04 18.31 23.90
CA ASP A 27 -4.59 17.13 24.63
C ASP A 27 -4.78 15.83 23.83
N VAL A 28 -5.22 15.90 22.58
CA VAL A 28 -5.44 14.71 21.74
C VAL A 28 -4.82 14.88 20.37
N VAL A 29 -3.91 13.98 20.03
CA VAL A 29 -3.39 13.78 18.68
C VAL A 29 -3.77 12.38 18.22
N VAL A 30 -4.05 12.19 16.94
CA VAL A 30 -4.24 10.87 16.32
C VAL A 30 -3.25 10.72 15.18
N SER A 31 -2.67 9.54 15.03
CA SER A 31 -1.75 9.22 13.93
C SER A 31 -2.02 7.86 13.31
N ALA A 32 -1.77 7.74 12.01
CA ALA A 32 -1.83 6.49 11.26
C ALA A 32 -0.51 6.22 10.54
N SER A 33 -0.10 4.95 10.48
CA SER A 33 1.23 4.56 10.01
C SER A 33 1.23 3.35 9.08
N ARG A 34 2.34 3.24 8.34
CA ARG A 34 2.68 2.07 7.53
C ARG A 34 2.95 0.80 8.32
N ASP A 35 3.06 0.90 9.65
CA ASP A 35 3.14 -0.25 10.54
C ASP A 35 1.78 -0.94 10.78
N CYS A 36 0.76 -0.57 10.01
CA CYS A 36 -0.60 -1.08 10.07
C CYS A 36 -1.36 -0.66 11.35
N THR A 37 -0.92 0.40 12.04
CA THR A 37 -1.55 0.87 13.28
C THR A 37 -2.10 2.29 13.20
N VAL A 38 -3.15 2.51 14.00
CA VAL A 38 -3.68 3.83 14.35
C VAL A 38 -3.50 4.03 15.85
N ARG A 39 -2.90 5.16 16.22
CA ARG A 39 -2.62 5.53 17.62
C ARG A 39 -3.33 6.82 17.98
N ILE A 40 -3.80 6.88 19.22
CA ILE A 40 -4.26 8.11 19.86
C ILE A 40 -3.27 8.48 20.96
N TRP A 41 -2.89 9.73 21.00
CA TRP A 41 -1.93 10.28 21.95
C TRP A 41 -2.66 11.26 22.84
N ARG A 42 -2.59 11.03 24.15
CA ARG A 42 -3.22 11.89 25.15
C ARG A 42 -2.17 12.64 25.92
N ARG A 43 -2.32 13.94 26.03
CA ARG A 43 -1.42 14.77 26.83
C ARG A 43 -1.77 14.63 28.31
N ASP A 44 -0.76 14.34 29.11
CA ASP A 44 -0.89 14.47 30.57
C ASP A 44 -0.74 15.95 30.95
N ALA A 45 -1.75 16.47 31.64
CA ALA A 45 -1.79 17.85 32.09
C ALA A 45 -0.68 18.17 33.11
N ALA A 46 -0.19 17.16 33.85
CA ALA A 46 0.84 17.36 34.87
C ALA A 46 2.26 17.41 34.28
N SER A 47 2.57 16.53 33.32
CA SER A 47 3.91 16.40 32.74
C SER A 47 4.07 17.09 31.38
N SER A 48 2.97 17.54 30.76
CA SER A 48 2.92 18.00 29.37
C SER A 48 3.37 16.97 28.32
N THR A 49 3.67 15.72 28.73
CA THR A 49 4.04 14.63 27.83
C THR A 49 2.80 14.00 27.21
N PHE A 50 2.98 13.30 26.11
CA PHE A 50 1.91 12.55 25.46
C PHE A 50 2.08 11.05 25.67
N GLU A 51 1.02 10.38 26.11
CA GLU A 51 0.95 8.93 26.21
C GLU A 51 0.19 8.36 25.01
N GLY A 52 0.82 7.42 24.31
CA GLY A 52 0.25 6.77 23.13
C GLY A 52 -0.48 5.47 23.45
N ALA A 53 -1.73 5.36 23.01
CA ALA A 53 -2.52 4.14 23.03
C ALA A 53 -2.86 3.68 21.61
N LEU A 54 -2.96 2.38 21.41
CA LEU A 54 -3.26 1.78 20.12
C LEU A 54 -4.79 1.64 19.96
N VAL A 55 -5.35 2.31 18.95
CA VAL A 55 -6.79 2.30 18.65
C VAL A 55 -7.12 1.17 17.68
N SER A 56 -6.26 0.94 16.70
CA SER A 56 -6.45 -0.10 15.70
C SER A 56 -5.13 -0.71 15.23
N ARG A 57 -5.14 -2.02 14.96
CA ARG A 57 -4.05 -2.80 14.35
C ARG A 57 -4.63 -3.69 13.25
N GLY A 58 -4.35 -3.33 12.01
CA GLY A 58 -4.71 -4.12 10.83
C GLY A 58 -3.58 -5.02 10.34
N SER A 59 -3.83 -5.71 9.24
CA SER A 59 -2.81 -6.48 8.49
C SER A 59 -2.17 -5.69 7.34
N GLU A 60 -2.73 -4.54 7.01
CA GLU A 60 -2.33 -3.68 5.89
C GLU A 60 -2.10 -2.25 6.37
N TYR A 61 -1.28 -1.47 5.66
CA TYR A 61 -0.93 -0.13 6.13
C TYR A 61 -2.14 0.81 6.17
N VAL A 62 -2.10 1.74 7.11
CA VAL A 62 -3.06 2.84 7.25
C VAL A 62 -2.37 4.15 6.89
N ASN A 63 -3.00 4.97 6.06
CA ASN A 63 -2.37 6.19 5.53
C ASN A 63 -3.28 7.40 5.48
N SER A 64 -4.51 7.29 5.98
CA SER A 64 -5.41 8.40 6.19
C SER A 64 -6.06 8.28 7.55
N VAL A 65 -6.18 9.41 8.26
CA VAL A 65 -6.88 9.49 9.54
C VAL A 65 -7.51 10.87 9.69
N SER A 66 -8.70 10.91 10.27
CA SER A 66 -9.36 12.13 10.70
C SER A 66 -10.05 11.90 12.03
N PHE A 67 -10.35 12.97 12.74
CA PHE A 67 -11.08 12.93 13.99
C PHE A 67 -12.44 13.56 13.80
N PHE A 68 -13.46 12.73 13.86
CA PHE A 68 -14.84 13.18 13.83
C PHE A 68 -15.20 13.84 15.17
N PRO A 69 -15.64 15.10 15.20
CA PRO A 69 -15.79 15.85 16.44
C PRO A 69 -16.92 15.31 17.31
N PRO A 70 -16.89 15.57 18.64
CA PRO A 70 -18.00 15.31 19.54
C PRO A 70 -19.32 15.92 19.05
N THR A 71 -20.39 15.14 19.12
CA THR A 71 -21.76 15.59 18.85
C THR A 71 -22.68 15.22 20.01
N LYS A 72 -23.92 15.72 20.01
CA LYS A 72 -24.92 15.36 21.02
C LYS A 72 -25.15 13.83 21.11
N ASN A 73 -25.04 13.11 19.99
CA ASN A 73 -25.25 11.66 19.93
C ASN A 73 -23.96 10.87 20.17
N HIS A 74 -22.80 11.49 19.95
CA HIS A 74 -21.47 10.88 20.08
C HIS A 74 -20.55 11.83 20.86
N PRO A 75 -20.65 11.85 22.20
CA PRO A 75 -20.01 12.88 23.03
C PRO A 75 -18.48 12.80 23.03
N ASP A 76 -17.90 11.67 22.64
CA ASP A 76 -16.44 11.50 22.53
C ASP A 76 -15.93 11.71 21.10
N GLY A 77 -16.80 11.83 20.11
CA GLY A 77 -16.42 11.82 18.70
C GLY A 77 -15.93 10.44 18.23
N PHE A 78 -15.25 10.39 17.08
CA PHE A 78 -14.69 9.15 16.54
C PHE A 78 -13.31 9.35 15.91
N VAL A 79 -12.47 8.32 16.02
CA VAL A 79 -11.30 8.14 15.15
C VAL A 79 -11.78 7.48 13.87
N VAL A 80 -11.51 8.12 12.73
CA VAL A 80 -11.85 7.61 11.41
C VAL A 80 -10.55 7.37 10.65
N SER A 81 -10.32 6.15 10.19
CA SER A 81 -9.08 5.77 9.50
C SER A 81 -9.33 4.97 8.24
N GLY A 82 -8.43 5.11 7.27
CA GLY A 82 -8.51 4.41 5.99
C GLY A 82 -7.12 4.08 5.45
N GLY A 83 -7.04 3.00 4.69
CA GLY A 83 -5.77 2.53 4.16
C GLY A 83 -5.88 1.55 3.02
N LYS A 84 -4.88 0.68 2.94
CA LYS A 84 -4.67 -0.25 1.82
C LYS A 84 -5.71 -1.36 1.74
N ASP A 85 -6.34 -1.68 2.86
CA ASP A 85 -7.44 -2.64 3.01
C ASP A 85 -8.77 -2.16 2.41
N THR A 86 -8.82 -0.94 1.88
CA THR A 86 -9.97 -0.33 1.18
C THR A 86 -11.19 -0.06 2.07
N ILE A 87 -11.05 -0.17 3.39
CA ILE A 87 -12.13 0.03 4.35
C ILE A 87 -11.89 1.35 5.09
N VAL A 88 -12.97 2.09 5.35
CA VAL A 88 -12.92 3.19 6.33
C VAL A 88 -13.40 2.64 7.67
N GLU A 89 -12.49 2.54 8.62
CA GLU A 89 -12.79 2.11 9.99
C GLU A 89 -13.18 3.32 10.84
N VAL A 90 -14.27 3.19 11.60
CA VAL A 90 -14.72 4.17 12.58
C VAL A 90 -14.64 3.53 13.97
N LYS A 91 -13.87 4.15 14.87
CA LYS A 91 -13.68 3.67 16.24
C LYS A 91 -13.91 4.77 17.26
N SER A 92 -14.41 4.39 18.43
CA SER A 92 -14.40 5.27 19.60
C SER A 92 -12.94 5.65 19.93
N PRO A 93 -12.65 6.91 20.29
CA PRO A 93 -11.31 7.28 20.74
C PRO A 93 -10.91 6.60 22.05
N LEU A 94 -11.87 6.08 22.81
CA LEU A 94 -11.65 5.33 24.05
C LEU A 94 -11.44 3.83 23.80
N ALA A 95 -11.58 3.36 22.56
CA ALA A 95 -11.44 1.96 22.20
C ALA A 95 -10.01 1.46 22.38
N ALA A 96 -9.87 0.25 22.89
CA ALA A 96 -8.64 -0.51 22.81
C ALA A 96 -8.46 -1.10 21.40
N SER A 97 -7.23 -1.50 21.07
CA SER A 97 -6.92 -2.10 19.76
C SER A 97 -7.71 -3.38 19.46
N THR A 98 -8.07 -4.13 20.49
CA THR A 98 -8.83 -5.38 20.40
C THR A 98 -10.33 -5.17 20.28
N ASP A 99 -10.81 -3.95 20.54
CA ASP A 99 -12.24 -3.66 20.48
C ASP A 99 -12.69 -3.63 19.03
N ASN A 100 -13.94 -4.04 18.79
CA ASN A 100 -14.55 -3.98 17.47
C ASN A 100 -14.67 -2.53 17.00
N ALA A 101 -14.62 -2.34 15.69
CA ALA A 101 -14.98 -1.06 15.10
C ALA A 101 -16.45 -0.74 15.41
N GLU A 102 -16.74 0.55 15.65
CA GLU A 102 -18.12 1.02 15.71
C GLU A 102 -18.77 0.78 14.35
N ARG A 103 -18.06 1.10 13.27
CA ARG A 103 -18.49 0.90 11.89
C ARG A 103 -17.33 0.61 10.96
N LEU A 104 -17.61 -0.18 9.92
CA LEU A 104 -16.74 -0.41 8.78
C LEU A 104 -17.46 0.07 7.54
N LEU A 105 -16.96 1.14 6.92
CA LEU A 105 -17.56 1.72 5.73
C LEU A 105 -16.89 1.10 4.49
N ILE A 106 -17.63 0.19 3.85
CA ILE A 106 -17.17 -0.59 2.70
C ILE A 106 -17.66 0.07 1.42
N GLY A 107 -16.77 0.27 0.46
CA GLY A 107 -17.16 0.77 -0.87
C GLY A 107 -16.01 1.12 -1.81
N HIS A 108 -14.84 1.52 -1.29
CA HIS A 108 -13.68 1.72 -2.15
C HIS A 108 -13.13 0.36 -2.64
N SER A 109 -12.64 0.34 -3.89
CA SER A 109 -12.04 -0.86 -4.51
C SER A 109 -10.52 -0.87 -4.46
N HIS A 110 -9.92 0.24 -4.01
CA HIS A 110 -8.48 0.43 -3.83
C HIS A 110 -8.22 1.26 -2.58
N ASN A 111 -6.95 1.51 -2.28
CA ASN A 111 -6.48 2.22 -1.09
C ASN A 111 -7.23 3.54 -0.85
N VAL A 112 -7.72 3.73 0.38
CA VAL A 112 -8.33 4.99 0.85
C VAL A 112 -7.22 5.90 1.36
N CYS A 113 -6.86 6.91 0.58
CA CYS A 113 -5.68 7.76 0.86
C CYS A 113 -6.00 9.10 1.51
N THR A 114 -7.28 9.48 1.64
CA THR A 114 -7.65 10.76 2.23
C THR A 114 -9.02 10.67 2.88
N LEU A 115 -9.16 11.38 4.00
CA LEU A 115 -10.37 11.45 4.82
C LEU A 115 -10.53 12.88 5.31
N ASP A 116 -11.77 13.37 5.32
CA ASP A 116 -12.15 14.59 6.02
C ASP A 116 -13.55 14.46 6.62
N VAL A 117 -13.86 15.30 7.58
CA VAL A 117 -15.13 15.30 8.31
C VAL A 117 -15.76 16.68 8.26
N SER A 118 -17.09 16.71 8.11
CA SER A 118 -17.82 17.97 8.18
C SER A 118 -17.74 18.55 9.60
N LEU A 119 -17.43 19.85 9.74
CA LEU A 119 -17.30 20.53 11.03
C LEU A 119 -18.55 20.45 11.93
N ASP A 120 -19.74 20.34 11.31
CA ASP A 120 -21.00 20.20 12.01
C ASP A 120 -21.33 18.74 12.39
N GLY A 121 -20.44 17.80 12.09
CA GLY A 121 -20.58 16.40 12.45
C GLY A 121 -21.75 15.71 11.73
N ASN A 122 -21.94 15.98 10.44
CA ASN A 122 -23.02 15.38 9.65
C ASN A 122 -22.55 14.30 8.67
N PHE A 123 -21.33 14.37 8.16
CA PHE A 123 -20.80 13.39 7.22
C PHE A 123 -19.29 13.22 7.30
N ILE A 124 -18.84 12.06 6.81
CA ILE A 124 -17.43 11.76 6.52
C ILE A 124 -17.27 11.81 5.00
N VAL A 125 -16.13 12.27 4.51
CA VAL A 125 -15.75 12.15 3.10
C VAL A 125 -14.46 11.35 3.00
N SER A 126 -14.41 10.41 2.06
CA SER A 126 -13.19 9.67 1.73
C SER A 126 -12.83 9.81 0.25
N GLY A 127 -11.55 9.75 -0.05
CA GLY A 127 -11.02 9.67 -1.42
C GLY A 127 -10.08 8.47 -1.57
N GLY A 128 -10.14 7.82 -2.73
CA GLY A 128 -9.43 6.57 -2.99
C GLY A 128 -8.61 6.56 -4.28
N TRP A 129 -7.75 5.55 -4.38
CA TRP A 129 -6.98 5.25 -5.60
C TRP A 129 -7.84 4.67 -6.73
N ASP A 130 -9.09 4.33 -6.43
CA ASP A 130 -10.10 3.89 -7.40
C ASP A 130 -10.74 5.05 -8.17
N GLY A 131 -10.26 6.27 -7.94
CA GLY A 131 -10.77 7.49 -8.57
C GLY A 131 -12.20 7.84 -8.15
N GLN A 132 -12.59 7.42 -6.95
CA GLN A 132 -13.85 7.78 -6.34
C GLN A 132 -13.61 8.66 -5.12
N ALA A 133 -14.50 9.62 -4.90
CA ALA A 133 -14.72 10.21 -3.58
C ALA A 133 -16.12 9.88 -3.10
N ARG A 134 -16.27 9.52 -1.82
CA ARG A 134 -17.53 9.07 -1.23
C ARG A 134 -17.88 9.94 -0.04
N VAL A 135 -19.15 10.33 0.05
CA VAL A 135 -19.72 10.97 1.24
C VAL A 135 -20.53 9.93 1.99
N TRP A 136 -20.22 9.74 3.26
CA TRP A 136 -20.84 8.74 4.12
C TRP A 136 -21.82 9.42 5.06
N ASP A 137 -23.03 8.85 5.17
CA ASP A 137 -24.05 9.32 6.10
C ASP A 137 -23.86 8.67 7.47
N LEU A 138 -23.93 9.44 8.55
CA LEU A 138 -23.71 8.92 9.92
C LEU A 138 -24.97 8.32 10.55
N ALA A 139 -26.16 8.57 10.00
CA ALA A 139 -27.37 7.93 10.49
C ALA A 139 -27.42 6.47 9.99
N THR A 140 -27.06 6.25 8.73
CA THR A 140 -27.12 4.92 8.09
C THR A 140 -25.77 4.21 8.02
N TRP A 141 -24.65 4.94 8.12
CA TRP A 141 -23.29 4.45 7.93
C TRP A 141 -23.04 3.82 6.56
N GLN A 142 -23.78 4.28 5.57
CA GLN A 142 -23.66 3.86 4.18
C GLN A 142 -23.17 5.02 3.31
N THR A 143 -22.67 4.70 2.12
CA THR A 143 -22.37 5.73 1.12
C THR A 143 -23.66 6.46 0.75
N LYS A 144 -23.71 7.75 1.07
CA LYS A 144 -24.81 8.65 0.73
C LYS A 144 -24.68 9.14 -0.70
N LEU A 145 -23.47 9.58 -1.05
CA LEU A 145 -23.15 10.20 -2.34
C LEU A 145 -21.81 9.68 -2.84
N VAL A 146 -21.74 9.48 -4.15
CA VAL A 146 -20.49 9.31 -4.89
C VAL A 146 -20.20 10.59 -5.66
N LEU A 147 -19.01 11.16 -5.46
CA LEU A 147 -18.57 12.37 -6.14
C LEU A 147 -17.80 11.96 -7.39
N GLY A 148 -18.41 12.16 -8.56
CA GLY A 148 -17.90 11.68 -9.84
C GLY A 148 -17.00 12.69 -10.57
N GLY A 149 -16.54 12.27 -11.75
CA GLY A 149 -15.82 13.14 -12.68
C GLY A 149 -14.28 13.07 -12.63
N HIS A 150 -13.68 12.19 -11.82
CA HIS A 150 -12.22 12.01 -11.69
C HIS A 150 -11.60 11.03 -12.69
N GLU A 151 -12.39 10.46 -13.61
CA GLU A 151 -11.92 9.63 -14.73
C GLU A 151 -11.03 8.43 -14.32
N GLY A 152 -11.25 7.88 -13.12
CA GLY A 152 -10.46 6.76 -12.59
C GLY A 152 -9.08 7.14 -12.05
N MET A 153 -8.73 8.42 -12.05
CA MET A 153 -7.49 8.94 -11.47
C MET A 153 -7.63 9.12 -9.96
N SER A 154 -6.56 8.83 -9.21
CA SER A 154 -6.62 8.81 -7.75
C SER A 154 -7.02 10.16 -7.14
N VAL A 155 -7.97 10.13 -6.20
CA VAL A 155 -8.38 11.30 -5.42
C VAL A 155 -7.48 11.43 -4.21
N TRP A 156 -6.46 12.29 -4.28
CA TRP A 156 -5.42 12.42 -3.26
C TRP A 156 -5.85 13.26 -2.06
N SER A 157 -6.83 14.14 -2.22
CA SER A 157 -7.30 15.00 -1.13
C SER A 157 -8.79 15.26 -1.23
N VAL A 158 -9.47 15.25 -0.09
CA VAL A 158 -10.87 15.69 0.06
C VAL A 158 -10.95 16.73 1.18
N VAL A 159 -11.81 17.73 1.00
CA VAL A 159 -12.10 18.77 2.01
C VAL A 159 -13.61 18.94 2.11
N ALA A 160 -14.16 18.70 3.29
CA ALA A 160 -15.52 19.05 3.66
C ALA A 160 -15.57 20.55 3.99
N LEU A 161 -15.67 21.38 2.95
CA LEU A 161 -15.48 22.83 3.05
C LEU A 161 -16.57 23.51 3.92
N ASP A 162 -17.79 23.02 3.78
CA ASP A 162 -18.96 23.40 4.58
C ASP A 162 -20.01 22.27 4.57
N ARG A 163 -21.23 22.55 5.05
CA ARG A 163 -22.32 21.56 5.18
C ARG A 163 -22.80 20.95 3.86
N LYS A 164 -22.57 21.64 2.74
CA LYS A 164 -23.05 21.25 1.41
C LYS A 164 -21.94 21.23 0.36
N THR A 165 -20.76 21.73 0.66
CA THR A 165 -19.68 21.84 -0.32
C THR A 165 -18.55 20.89 0.03
N VAL A 166 -18.18 20.03 -0.93
CA VAL A 166 -16.97 19.20 -0.86
C VAL A 166 -16.03 19.60 -1.99
N VAL A 167 -14.73 19.66 -1.70
CA VAL A 167 -13.69 19.91 -2.68
C VAL A 167 -12.75 18.72 -2.75
N THR A 168 -12.37 18.29 -3.94
CA THR A 168 -11.43 17.17 -4.13
C THR A 168 -10.24 17.58 -4.96
N GLY A 169 -9.04 17.11 -4.61
CA GLY A 169 -7.80 17.25 -5.36
C GLY A 169 -7.37 15.90 -5.93
N CYS A 170 -7.01 15.87 -7.21
CA CYS A 170 -6.85 14.64 -7.96
C CYS A 170 -5.49 14.55 -8.68
N ALA A 171 -5.07 13.30 -8.96
CA ALA A 171 -3.90 12.99 -9.75
C ALA A 171 -3.97 13.49 -11.21
N ASP A 172 -5.18 13.79 -11.69
CA ASP A 172 -5.43 14.34 -13.04
C ASP A 172 -5.16 15.84 -13.16
N LYS A 173 -4.50 16.45 -12.17
CA LYS A 173 -4.19 17.89 -12.14
C LYS A 173 -5.44 18.78 -12.08
N SER A 174 -6.50 18.30 -11.45
CA SER A 174 -7.73 19.07 -11.29
C SER A 174 -8.20 19.10 -9.84
N ILE A 175 -8.75 20.26 -9.46
CA ILE A 175 -9.53 20.45 -8.24
C ILE A 175 -11.00 20.54 -8.65
N ARG A 176 -11.86 19.79 -7.97
CA ARG A 176 -13.30 19.76 -8.27
C ARG A 176 -14.09 20.21 -7.07
N VAL A 177 -15.09 21.06 -7.29
CA VAL A 177 -16.01 21.56 -6.27
C VAL A 177 -17.37 20.91 -6.49
N PHE A 178 -17.95 20.35 -5.44
CA PHE A 178 -19.22 19.64 -5.45
C PHE A 178 -20.21 20.30 -4.51
N ASP A 179 -21.44 20.54 -5.00
CA ASP A 179 -22.58 20.90 -4.17
C ASP A 179 -23.39 19.63 -3.89
N LEU A 180 -23.32 19.13 -2.66
CA LEU A 180 -23.97 17.92 -2.19
C LEU A 180 -25.51 17.98 -2.31
N THR A 181 -26.09 19.16 -2.47
CA THR A 181 -27.54 19.32 -2.69
C THR A 181 -27.96 19.02 -4.13
N GLN A 182 -27.01 18.97 -5.06
CA GLN A 182 -27.25 18.72 -6.50
C GLN A 182 -27.06 17.24 -6.86
N SER A 183 -27.43 16.33 -5.95
CA SER A 183 -27.33 14.90 -6.20
C SER A 183 -28.40 14.41 -7.17
N VAL A 184 -27.99 13.57 -8.12
CA VAL A 184 -28.90 12.83 -9.01
C VAL A 184 -28.61 11.34 -8.84
N ALA A 185 -29.61 10.58 -8.37
CA ALA A 185 -29.51 9.14 -8.17
C ALA A 185 -28.33 8.67 -7.30
N GLY A 186 -27.95 9.46 -6.28
CA GLY A 186 -26.83 9.13 -5.37
C GLY A 186 -25.45 9.53 -5.89
N GLU A 187 -25.37 10.21 -7.03
CA GLU A 187 -24.13 10.76 -7.59
C GLU A 187 -24.19 12.29 -7.62
N VAL A 188 -23.03 12.93 -7.44
CA VAL A 188 -22.86 14.39 -7.59
C VAL A 188 -21.73 14.64 -8.58
N MET A 189 -22.03 15.40 -9.63
CA MET A 189 -21.04 15.89 -10.58
C MET A 189 -20.46 17.23 -10.11
N PRO A 190 -19.21 17.57 -10.47
CA PRO A 190 -18.61 18.82 -10.03
C PRO A 190 -19.37 20.01 -10.61
N MET A 191 -19.67 20.99 -9.74
CA MET A 191 -20.25 22.27 -10.17
C MET A 191 -19.19 23.17 -10.83
N SER A 192 -17.92 22.99 -10.47
CA SER A 192 -16.78 23.64 -11.10
C SER A 192 -15.54 22.74 -11.04
N THR A 193 -14.71 22.84 -12.07
CA THR A 193 -13.40 22.18 -12.17
C THR A 193 -12.35 23.26 -12.38
N ILE A 194 -11.31 23.21 -11.55
CA ILE A 194 -10.16 24.12 -11.58
C ILE A 194 -8.97 23.28 -12.05
N TYR A 195 -8.36 23.66 -13.17
CA TYR A 195 -7.20 22.97 -13.71
C TYR A 195 -5.91 23.56 -13.12
N THR A 196 -5.01 22.69 -12.67
CA THR A 196 -3.73 23.07 -12.08
C THR A 196 -2.56 22.65 -13.00
N PRO A 197 -1.39 23.31 -12.91
CA PRO A 197 -0.24 22.96 -13.74
C PRO A 197 0.28 21.52 -13.50
N ASP A 198 0.09 20.99 -12.29
CA ASP A 198 0.56 19.68 -11.88
C ASP A 198 -0.39 19.01 -10.86
N VAL A 199 -0.09 17.78 -10.47
CA VAL A 199 -0.85 16.90 -9.59
C VAL A 199 -1.16 17.59 -8.26
N VAL A 200 -2.42 17.52 -7.83
CA VAL A 200 -2.84 18.06 -6.54
C VAL A 200 -2.71 16.96 -5.48
N ARG A 201 -1.80 17.16 -4.52
CA ARG A 201 -1.51 16.20 -3.43
C ARG A 201 -2.35 16.44 -2.19
N ALA A 202 -2.50 17.72 -1.81
CA ALA A 202 -3.26 18.09 -0.62
C ALA A 202 -4.05 19.38 -0.87
N LEU A 203 -5.16 19.48 -0.15
CA LEU A 203 -6.00 20.66 -0.07
C LEU A 203 -6.21 21.01 1.40
N CYS A 204 -6.41 22.29 1.70
CA CYS A 204 -6.99 22.71 2.96
C CYS A 204 -7.95 23.87 2.76
N LYS A 205 -8.91 24.02 3.68
CA LYS A 205 -9.76 25.20 3.77
C LYS A 205 -8.92 26.39 4.22
N VAL A 206 -9.00 27.49 3.48
CA VAL A 206 -8.39 28.76 3.90
C VAL A 206 -9.40 29.51 4.77
N PRO A 207 -9.02 29.98 5.97
CA PRO A 207 -9.92 30.75 6.82
C PRO A 207 -10.36 32.05 6.14
N ASP A 208 -11.61 32.47 6.36
CA ASP A 208 -12.16 33.70 5.75
C ASP A 208 -11.38 34.97 6.14
N ALA A 209 -10.68 34.93 7.28
CA ALA A 209 -9.81 36.02 7.74
C ALA A 209 -8.47 36.11 6.99
N HIS A 210 -8.13 35.14 6.14
CA HIS A 210 -6.89 35.15 5.37
C HIS A 210 -6.89 36.34 4.38
N PRO A 211 -5.82 37.16 4.33
CA PRO A 211 -5.82 38.41 3.57
C PRO A 211 -5.97 38.25 2.05
N SER A 212 -5.74 37.05 1.51
CA SER A 212 -5.93 36.77 0.08
C SER A 212 -7.40 36.65 -0.35
N GLY A 213 -8.33 36.38 0.59
CA GLY A 213 -9.73 36.07 0.26
C GLY A 213 -9.93 34.70 -0.43
N ALA A 214 -8.94 33.81 -0.36
CA ALA A 214 -9.05 32.46 -0.90
C ALA A 214 -9.97 31.58 -0.06
N SER A 215 -10.64 30.63 -0.71
CA SER A 215 -11.49 29.63 -0.06
C SER A 215 -10.71 28.34 0.23
N ILE A 216 -9.76 27.99 -0.64
CA ILE A 216 -8.95 26.78 -0.53
C ILE A 216 -7.49 27.05 -0.90
N ALA A 217 -6.59 26.26 -0.34
CA ALA A 217 -5.20 26.16 -0.75
C ALA A 217 -4.93 24.76 -1.31
N SER A 218 -4.05 24.66 -2.30
CA SER A 218 -3.62 23.39 -2.89
C SER A 218 -2.11 23.24 -2.86
N ALA A 219 -1.65 22.03 -2.58
CA ALA A 219 -0.24 21.61 -2.65
C ALA A 219 -0.04 20.68 -3.85
N SER A 220 1.10 20.82 -4.50
CA SER A 220 1.40 20.15 -5.76
C SER A 220 2.79 19.49 -5.76
N ASN A 221 3.00 18.57 -6.70
CA ASN A 221 4.30 17.92 -6.93
C ASN A 221 5.36 18.92 -7.46
N ASP A 222 4.96 20.06 -8.02
CA ASP A 222 5.89 21.11 -8.44
C ASP A 222 6.48 21.95 -7.29
N GLY A 223 6.26 21.55 -6.03
CA GLY A 223 6.76 22.26 -4.84
C GLY A 223 6.03 23.57 -4.53
N THR A 224 4.96 23.90 -5.26
CA THR A 224 4.26 25.18 -5.13
C THR A 224 2.93 25.01 -4.41
N LEU A 225 2.60 25.95 -3.51
CA LEU A 225 1.24 26.08 -2.98
C LEU A 225 0.48 27.15 -3.74
N ARG A 226 -0.81 26.94 -3.98
CA ARG A 226 -1.66 27.88 -4.70
C ARG A 226 -2.93 28.16 -3.93
N LEU A 227 -3.32 29.43 -3.89
CA LEU A 227 -4.55 29.88 -3.23
C LEU A 227 -5.62 30.15 -4.27
N TRP A 228 -6.82 29.63 -4.05
CA TRP A 228 -7.92 29.67 -5.02
C TRP A 228 -9.21 30.17 -4.39
N ASN A 229 -10.02 30.86 -5.20
CA ASN A 229 -11.45 30.91 -4.94
C ASN A 229 -12.17 29.72 -5.63
N LEU A 230 -13.41 29.45 -5.24
CA LEU A 230 -14.19 28.33 -5.77
C LEU A 230 -14.62 28.49 -7.25
N LYS A 231 -14.42 29.69 -7.83
CA LYS A 231 -14.63 29.97 -9.25
C LYS A 231 -13.41 29.62 -10.11
N GLY A 232 -12.32 29.15 -9.50
CA GLY A 232 -11.10 28.76 -10.20
C GLY A 232 -10.10 29.88 -10.43
N GLN A 233 -10.32 31.07 -9.85
CA GLN A 233 -9.32 32.12 -9.90
C GLN A 233 -8.19 31.81 -8.91
N GLN A 234 -6.96 31.78 -9.43
CA GLN A 234 -5.76 31.76 -8.61
C GLN A 234 -5.51 33.15 -8.03
N LEU A 235 -5.40 33.23 -6.70
CA LEU A 235 -5.23 34.50 -5.96
C LEU A 235 -3.79 34.72 -5.49
N ALA A 236 -3.03 33.64 -5.28
CA ALA A 236 -1.61 33.71 -4.92
C ALA A 236 -0.89 32.39 -5.21
N GLU A 237 0.43 32.47 -5.32
CA GLU A 237 1.35 31.32 -5.33
C GLU A 237 2.39 31.50 -4.23
N LEU A 238 2.73 30.41 -3.56
CA LEU A 238 3.70 30.36 -2.49
C LEU A 238 4.82 29.42 -2.92
N HIS A 239 6.02 29.99 -3.08
CA HIS A 239 7.21 29.28 -3.51
C HIS A 239 8.17 29.11 -2.34
N GLY A 240 8.73 27.91 -2.17
CA GLY A 240 9.76 27.68 -1.16
C GLY A 240 10.08 26.22 -0.92
N HIS A 241 9.13 25.30 -1.08
CA HIS A 241 9.45 23.88 -1.10
C HIS A 241 10.26 23.53 -2.36
N GLU A 242 11.26 22.66 -2.20
CA GLU A 242 12.17 22.25 -3.28
C GLU A 242 11.80 20.90 -3.90
N SER A 243 10.76 20.25 -3.37
CA SER A 243 10.26 18.95 -3.80
C SER A 243 8.76 18.84 -3.49
N PHE A 244 8.20 17.63 -3.64
CA PHE A 244 6.78 17.35 -3.50
C PHE A 244 6.24 17.83 -2.15
N VAL A 245 5.10 18.53 -2.17
CA VAL A 245 4.37 18.89 -0.96
C VAL A 245 3.28 17.86 -0.71
N TYR A 246 3.33 17.20 0.44
CA TYR A 246 2.45 16.08 0.78
C TYR A 246 1.21 16.48 1.57
N SER A 247 1.27 17.54 2.37
CA SER A 247 0.17 17.91 3.27
C SER A 247 0.08 19.41 3.50
N LEU A 248 -1.13 19.87 3.84
CA LEU A 248 -1.48 21.25 4.10
C LEU A 248 -2.48 21.36 5.25
N ALA A 249 -2.26 22.36 6.11
CA ALA A 249 -3.20 22.76 7.14
C ALA A 249 -3.27 24.29 7.23
N ALA A 250 -4.40 24.81 7.71
CA ALA A 250 -4.54 26.23 8.04
C ALA A 250 -4.56 26.41 9.55
N LEU A 251 -3.86 27.44 10.03
CA LEU A 251 -3.93 27.87 11.42
C LEU A 251 -5.14 28.78 11.63
N PRO A 252 -5.68 28.85 12.88
CA PRO A 252 -6.72 29.82 13.23
C PRO A 252 -6.30 31.28 12.99
N SER A 253 -4.99 31.57 12.98
CA SER A 253 -4.44 32.89 12.66
C SER A 253 -4.61 33.30 11.20
N GLY A 254 -4.98 32.38 10.32
CA GLY A 254 -4.93 32.58 8.87
C GLY A 254 -3.54 32.35 8.28
N GLU A 255 -2.56 31.86 9.04
CA GLU A 255 -1.32 31.33 8.45
C GLU A 255 -1.56 29.92 7.90
N LEU A 256 -0.79 29.52 6.89
CA LEU A 256 -0.82 28.15 6.35
C LEU A 256 0.41 27.38 6.80
N VAL A 257 0.27 26.05 6.86
CA VAL A 257 1.37 25.14 7.20
C VAL A 257 1.41 24.04 6.16
N SER A 258 2.59 23.75 5.64
CA SER A 258 2.80 22.70 4.64
C SER A 258 3.93 21.76 5.04
N SER A 259 3.87 20.52 4.58
CA SER A 259 4.94 19.54 4.77
C SER A 259 5.32 18.84 3.47
N GLY A 260 6.59 18.50 3.29
CA GLY A 260 7.08 17.99 2.02
C GLY A 260 8.20 16.95 2.10
N GLU A 261 8.58 16.47 0.92
CA GLU A 261 9.71 15.57 0.69
C GLU A 261 11.07 16.24 0.93
N ASP A 262 11.10 17.57 0.97
CA ASP A 262 12.30 18.34 1.33
C ASP A 262 12.65 18.30 2.83
N ARG A 263 11.99 17.42 3.59
CA ARG A 263 12.18 17.18 5.04
C ARG A 263 11.67 18.32 5.91
N THR A 264 10.92 19.27 5.36
CA THR A 264 10.51 20.46 6.10
C THR A 264 9.00 20.51 6.37
N VAL A 265 8.67 21.16 7.48
CA VAL A 265 7.40 21.82 7.70
C VAL A 265 7.62 23.32 7.54
N ARG A 266 6.83 23.98 6.67
CA ARG A 266 6.93 25.42 6.43
C ARG A 266 5.67 26.14 6.91
N VAL A 267 5.87 27.31 7.51
CA VAL A 267 4.80 28.19 7.98
C VAL A 267 4.74 29.42 7.11
N TRP A 268 3.56 29.75 6.63
CA TRP A 268 3.32 30.80 5.64
C TRP A 268 2.42 31.88 6.19
N ARG A 269 2.86 33.14 6.05
CA ARG A 269 2.06 34.33 6.34
C ARG A 269 1.81 35.07 5.04
N GLY A 270 0.57 35.02 4.55
CA GLY A 270 0.27 35.48 3.20
C GLY A 270 1.03 34.64 2.17
N SER A 271 1.87 35.26 1.35
CA SER A 271 2.72 34.58 0.37
C SER A 271 4.14 34.25 0.86
N GLU A 272 4.51 34.69 2.06
CA GLU A 272 5.88 34.58 2.58
C GLU A 272 6.04 33.38 3.51
N CYS A 273 7.11 32.61 3.31
CA CYS A 273 7.55 31.61 4.28
C CYS A 273 8.20 32.33 5.46
N VAL A 274 7.56 32.27 6.63
CA VAL A 274 8.02 32.95 7.85
C VAL A 274 8.78 32.03 8.80
N GLN A 275 8.68 30.72 8.61
CA GLN A 275 9.47 29.74 9.36
C GLN A 275 9.62 28.44 8.57
N THR A 276 10.81 27.85 8.60
CA THR A 276 11.07 26.50 8.06
C THR A 276 11.61 25.60 9.17
N ILE A 277 10.86 24.55 9.51
CA ILE A 277 11.20 23.56 10.55
C ILE A 277 11.69 22.30 9.85
N THR A 278 12.93 21.89 10.11
CA THR A 278 13.53 20.71 9.48
C THR A 278 13.45 19.50 10.40
N HIS A 279 13.09 18.36 9.83
CA HIS A 279 12.95 17.08 10.54
C HIS A 279 14.14 16.15 10.27
N PRO A 280 14.48 15.28 11.23
CA PRO A 280 15.50 14.24 11.05
C PRO A 280 14.97 13.03 10.27
N ALA A 281 14.27 13.30 9.17
CA ALA A 281 13.55 12.31 8.36
C ALA A 281 13.72 12.60 6.87
N ILE A 282 13.50 11.62 6.00
CA ILE A 282 13.57 11.80 4.54
C ILE A 282 12.35 12.54 4.00
N SER A 283 11.20 12.38 4.63
CA SER A 283 9.97 13.07 4.22
C SER A 283 9.10 13.38 5.42
N VAL A 284 8.40 14.52 5.34
CA VAL A 284 7.33 14.86 6.28
C VAL A 284 6.00 14.68 5.53
N TRP A 285 5.33 13.57 5.81
CA TRP A 285 4.17 13.11 5.06
C TRP A 285 2.89 13.88 5.36
N ALA A 286 2.72 14.31 6.62
CA ALA A 286 1.46 14.87 7.08
C ALA A 286 1.69 16.03 8.04
N VAL A 287 0.80 17.02 7.99
CA VAL A 287 0.72 18.10 8.98
C VAL A 287 -0.75 18.39 9.31
N ALA A 288 -1.03 18.66 10.58
CA ALA A 288 -2.33 19.12 11.05
C ALA A 288 -2.16 20.24 12.07
N ALA A 289 -3.15 21.12 12.14
CA ALA A 289 -3.19 22.24 13.07
C ALA A 289 -4.28 22.03 14.12
N ASN A 290 -3.96 22.36 15.37
CA ASN A 290 -4.96 22.44 16.41
C ASN A 290 -5.86 23.68 16.17
N PRO A 291 -7.18 23.50 16.09
CA PRO A 291 -8.10 24.59 15.75
C PRO A 291 -8.26 25.64 16.86
N GLU A 292 -7.86 25.35 18.10
CA GLU A 292 -8.01 26.25 19.24
C GLU A 292 -6.72 27.00 19.56
N THR A 293 -5.60 26.30 19.60
CA THR A 293 -4.31 26.84 20.02
C THR A 293 -3.43 27.30 18.87
N GLY A 294 -3.65 26.76 17.67
CA GLY A 294 -2.77 26.92 16.52
C GLY A 294 -1.46 26.14 16.63
N ASP A 295 -1.31 25.25 17.62
CA ASP A 295 -0.20 24.30 17.67
C ASP A 295 -0.27 23.34 16.48
N ILE A 296 0.87 22.82 16.05
CA ILE A 296 0.97 21.96 14.86
C ILE A 296 1.45 20.57 15.24
N VAL A 297 0.98 19.57 14.52
CA VAL A 297 1.55 18.21 14.57
C VAL A 297 1.97 17.79 13.18
N SER A 298 3.11 17.10 13.08
CA SER A 298 3.62 16.54 11.84
C SER A 298 3.86 15.04 11.97
N GLY A 299 3.61 14.27 10.91
CA GLY A 299 4.01 12.86 10.79
C GLY A 299 5.13 12.70 9.75
N ALA A 300 6.19 11.96 10.10
CA ALA A 300 7.39 11.84 9.27
C ALA A 300 7.80 10.39 8.99
N SER A 301 8.73 10.22 8.03
CA SER A 301 9.20 8.91 7.55
C SER A 301 10.06 8.14 8.56
N ASP A 302 10.49 8.79 9.64
CA ASP A 302 11.23 8.17 10.76
C ASP A 302 10.32 7.43 11.75
N GLY A 303 8.99 7.43 11.51
CA GLY A 303 8.00 6.81 12.37
C GLY A 303 7.63 7.64 13.59
N ILE A 304 7.98 8.93 13.61
CA ILE A 304 7.73 9.81 14.75
C ILE A 304 6.74 10.90 14.34
N ALA A 305 5.67 11.07 15.12
CA ALA A 305 4.86 12.27 15.07
C ALA A 305 5.42 13.32 16.04
N ARG A 306 5.40 14.60 15.67
CA ARG A 306 5.98 15.68 16.48
C ARG A 306 5.01 16.83 16.62
N VAL A 307 4.85 17.33 17.84
CA VAL A 307 4.01 18.48 18.17
C VAL A 307 4.91 19.71 18.33
N PHE A 308 4.53 20.84 17.73
CA PHE A 308 5.21 22.12 17.88
C PHE A 308 4.24 23.21 18.33
N THR A 309 4.75 24.13 19.13
CA THR A 309 3.97 25.21 19.75
C THR A 309 4.72 26.54 19.73
N ARG A 310 3.97 27.64 19.72
CA ARG A 310 4.50 29.00 19.94
C ARG A 310 4.40 29.46 21.40
N ARG A 311 3.81 28.64 22.27
CA ARG A 311 3.55 28.97 23.67
C ARG A 311 4.72 28.53 24.55
N PRO A 312 5.46 29.47 25.17
CA PRO A 312 6.64 29.14 25.97
C PRO A 312 6.40 28.06 27.02
N GLU A 313 5.22 28.07 27.65
CA GLU A 313 4.82 27.13 28.69
C GLU A 313 4.58 25.69 28.20
N ARG A 314 4.56 25.45 26.89
CA ARG A 314 4.40 24.11 26.28
C ARG A 314 5.61 23.66 25.49
N VAL A 315 6.65 24.49 25.41
CA VAL A 315 7.90 24.10 24.76
C VAL A 315 8.54 22.98 25.56
N ALA A 316 9.11 21.99 24.87
CA ALA A 316 9.81 20.88 25.50
C ALA A 316 10.98 21.37 26.35
N ASP A 317 11.42 20.56 27.31
CA ASP A 317 12.62 20.85 28.10
C ASP A 317 13.88 20.94 27.22
N GLN A 318 14.93 21.55 27.77
CA GLN A 318 16.17 21.83 27.05
C GLN A 318 16.87 20.55 26.57
N GLU A 319 16.72 19.43 27.29
CA GLU A 319 17.32 18.16 26.91
C GLU A 319 16.65 17.61 25.65
N THR A 320 15.32 17.59 25.63
CA THR A 320 14.52 17.16 24.48
C THR A 320 14.75 18.03 23.25
N LEU A 321 14.87 19.35 23.44
CA LEU A 321 15.21 20.28 22.36
C LEU A 321 16.61 19.98 21.79
N ALA A 322 17.61 19.81 22.65
CA ALA A 322 18.98 19.50 22.23
C ALA A 322 19.06 18.14 21.50
N GLN A 323 18.33 17.13 21.97
CA GLN A 323 18.24 15.83 21.29
C GLN A 323 17.63 15.95 19.89
N PHE A 324 16.56 16.75 19.74
CA PHE A 324 15.96 16.99 18.44
C PHE A 324 16.92 17.74 17.50
N GLU A 325 17.55 18.81 17.97
CA GLU A 325 18.53 19.57 17.19
C GLU A 325 19.73 18.70 16.75
N GLU A 326 20.26 17.89 17.66
CA GLU A 326 21.35 16.96 17.34
C GLU A 326 20.90 15.86 16.36
N SER A 327 19.66 15.37 16.46
CA SER A 327 19.11 14.41 15.50
C SER A 327 18.97 15.01 14.10
N VAL A 328 18.59 16.29 13.99
CA VAL A 328 18.49 17.01 12.72
C VAL A 328 19.88 17.24 12.14
N LYS A 329 20.83 17.68 12.97
CA LYS A 329 22.23 17.90 12.58
C LYS A 329 22.93 16.62 12.13
N SER A 330 22.67 15.51 12.81
CA SER A 330 23.23 14.20 12.46
C SER A 330 22.47 13.49 11.33
N SER A 331 21.36 14.07 10.86
CA SER A 331 20.62 13.50 9.73
C SER A 331 21.42 13.60 8.44
N SER A 332 21.52 12.49 7.73
CA SER A 332 22.21 12.44 6.44
C SER A 332 21.33 12.99 5.34
N ILE A 333 21.89 13.88 4.51
CA ILE A 333 21.23 14.43 3.33
C ILE A 333 21.82 13.72 2.11
N PRO A 334 21.02 12.92 1.36
CA PRO A 334 21.53 12.30 0.16
C PRO A 334 21.91 13.37 -0.88
N GLN A 335 23.17 13.35 -1.34
CA GLN A 335 23.65 14.30 -2.36
C GLN A 335 22.80 14.30 -3.64
N GLN A 336 22.07 13.22 -3.93
CA GLN A 336 21.21 13.09 -5.12
C GLN A 336 19.97 13.98 -5.09
N GLN A 337 19.52 14.41 -3.89
CA GLN A 337 18.46 15.42 -3.75
C GLN A 337 18.98 16.84 -4.06
N LEU A 338 20.30 17.02 -4.12
CA LEU A 338 20.97 18.29 -4.28
C LEU A 338 21.68 18.29 -5.63
N GLY A 339 21.03 18.82 -6.66
CA GLY A 339 21.52 18.77 -8.05
C GLY A 339 23.02 19.04 -8.18
N GLY A 340 23.76 18.06 -8.73
CA GLY A 340 25.17 18.15 -9.17
C GLY A 340 26.08 19.15 -8.45
N ILE A 341 26.27 18.99 -7.13
CA ILE A 341 27.16 19.88 -6.35
C ILE A 341 28.63 19.70 -6.78
N ASN A 342 29.27 20.77 -7.22
CA ASN A 342 30.73 20.82 -7.37
C ASN A 342 31.37 21.20 -6.03
N LYS A 343 31.90 20.21 -5.30
CA LYS A 343 32.54 20.36 -3.99
C LYS A 343 33.69 21.37 -3.97
N GLU A 344 34.41 21.52 -5.09
CA GLU A 344 35.58 22.42 -5.21
C GLU A 344 35.18 23.91 -5.23
N LYS A 345 33.91 24.22 -5.48
CA LYS A 345 33.37 25.59 -5.54
C LYS A 345 32.58 25.97 -4.30
N LEU A 346 32.42 25.06 -3.35
CA LEU A 346 31.69 25.33 -2.12
C LEU A 346 32.57 26.16 -1.15
N PRO A 347 31.97 27.11 -0.43
CA PRO A 347 32.68 27.88 0.58
C PRO A 347 32.99 27.04 1.83
N GLY A 348 34.00 27.45 2.60
CA GLY A 348 34.32 26.88 3.90
C GLY A 348 33.49 27.49 5.05
N PRO A 349 33.72 27.06 6.30
CA PRO A 349 32.91 27.46 7.46
C PRO A 349 32.94 28.98 7.74
N GLU A 350 33.97 29.69 7.27
CA GLU A 350 34.08 31.15 7.36
C GLU A 350 32.92 31.91 6.69
N PHE A 351 32.25 31.28 5.71
CA PHE A 351 31.09 31.87 5.06
C PHE A 351 29.95 32.14 6.04
N LEU A 352 29.71 31.21 6.97
CA LEU A 352 28.60 31.29 7.92
C LEU A 352 28.75 32.47 8.88
N ALA A 353 29.98 32.90 9.17
CA ALA A 353 30.28 34.04 10.01
C ALA A 353 30.30 35.38 9.24
N THR A 354 30.56 35.35 7.93
CA THR A 354 30.77 36.56 7.11
C THR A 354 29.58 36.96 6.26
N LYS A 355 28.67 36.03 5.96
CA LYS A 355 27.48 36.29 5.15
C LYS A 355 26.21 35.83 5.84
N ALA A 356 25.27 36.76 5.98
CA ALA A 356 23.90 36.45 6.39
C ALA A 356 23.08 35.91 5.22
N GLY A 357 22.11 35.06 5.51
CA GLY A 357 21.09 34.65 4.53
C GLY A 357 20.13 35.80 4.21
N THR A 358 19.48 35.72 3.05
CA THR A 358 18.58 36.77 2.54
C THR A 358 17.10 36.43 2.70
N LYS A 359 16.77 35.15 2.91
CA LYS A 359 15.40 34.66 3.10
C LYS A 359 15.35 33.48 4.06
N GLU A 360 14.21 33.33 4.72
CA GLU A 360 13.94 32.19 5.62
C GLU A 360 14.05 30.86 4.88
N GLY A 361 14.72 29.88 5.51
CA GLY A 361 14.88 28.56 4.93
C GLY A 361 15.86 28.50 3.76
N GLN A 362 16.64 29.55 3.49
CA GLN A 362 17.73 29.50 2.51
C GLN A 362 18.73 28.43 2.94
N VAL A 363 19.05 27.51 2.05
CA VAL A 363 20.07 26.48 2.28
C VAL A 363 21.42 26.92 1.71
N GLN A 364 22.48 26.72 2.47
CA GLN A 364 23.87 26.90 2.07
C GLN A 364 24.68 25.67 2.40
N MET A 365 25.42 25.17 1.41
CA MET A 365 26.33 24.04 1.56
C MET A 365 27.71 24.54 1.94
N ILE A 366 28.31 23.92 2.95
CA ILE A 366 29.62 24.28 3.51
C ILE A 366 30.51 23.05 3.49
N VAL A 367 31.74 23.20 3.01
CA VAL A 367 32.78 22.18 3.17
C VAL A 367 33.41 22.35 4.54
N GLU A 368 33.17 21.40 5.43
CA GLU A 368 33.71 21.37 6.77
C GLU A 368 35.24 21.13 6.75
N SER A 369 35.92 21.45 7.84
CA SER A 369 37.40 21.29 7.94
C SER A 369 37.89 19.84 7.79
N ASN A 370 37.01 18.85 7.97
CA ASN A 370 37.28 17.44 7.76
C ASN A 370 37.01 16.96 6.32
N GLY A 371 36.61 17.85 5.40
CA GLY A 371 36.31 17.55 4.00
C GLY A 371 34.86 17.10 3.74
N ASN A 372 34.04 16.90 4.77
CA ASN A 372 32.62 16.61 4.61
C ASN A 372 31.85 17.85 4.17
N VAL A 373 30.73 17.67 3.48
CA VAL A 373 29.83 18.79 3.15
C VAL A 373 28.67 18.76 4.14
N SER A 374 28.34 19.89 4.76
CA SER A 374 27.16 20.04 5.61
C SER A 374 26.21 21.06 4.98
N ALA A 375 24.91 20.85 5.16
CA ALA A 375 23.90 21.82 4.80
C ALA A 375 23.54 22.68 6.02
N TYR A 376 23.51 23.98 5.82
CA TYR A 376 23.07 24.96 6.79
C TYR A 376 21.85 25.69 6.25
N GLN A 377 20.89 25.94 7.13
CA GLN A 377 19.65 26.64 6.80
C GLN A 377 19.61 27.97 7.54
N TRP A 378 19.30 29.05 6.83
CA TRP A 378 19.15 30.37 7.43
C TRP A 378 17.83 30.49 8.19
N SER A 379 17.93 30.94 9.45
CA SER A 379 16.80 31.33 10.28
C SER A 379 16.76 32.86 10.41
N MET A 380 15.72 33.49 9.86
CA MET A 380 15.49 34.93 9.94
C MET A 380 15.15 35.38 11.36
N SER A 381 14.47 34.55 12.15
CA SER A 381 14.12 34.86 13.53
C SER A 381 15.33 34.85 14.46
N GLN A 382 16.25 33.89 14.25
CA GLN A 382 17.47 33.74 15.05
C GLN A 382 18.66 34.51 14.49
N GLN A 383 18.55 35.04 13.26
CA GLN A 383 19.62 35.74 12.54
C GLN A 383 20.92 34.91 12.45
N GLN A 384 20.79 33.60 12.21
CA GLN A 384 21.92 32.67 12.14
C GLN A 384 21.67 31.49 11.19
N TRP A 385 22.77 30.86 10.79
CA TRP A 385 22.78 29.60 10.06
C TRP A 385 22.66 28.43 11.03
N VAL A 386 21.65 27.58 10.84
CA VAL A 386 21.41 26.37 11.63
C VAL A 386 21.89 25.16 10.85
N ASN A 387 22.69 24.28 11.45
CA ASN A 387 23.12 23.05 10.79
C ASN A 387 21.93 22.08 10.67
N VAL A 388 21.64 21.62 9.45
CA VAL A 388 20.47 20.78 9.14
C VAL A 388 20.83 19.42 8.52
N GLY A 389 22.08 19.01 8.66
CA GLY A 389 22.54 17.68 8.25
C GLY A 389 23.88 17.68 7.53
N THR A 390 24.54 16.53 7.54
CA THR A 390 25.72 16.28 6.71
C THR A 390 25.29 15.66 5.38
N VAL A 391 25.82 16.19 4.30
CA VAL A 391 25.62 15.73 2.94
C VAL A 391 26.57 14.58 2.70
N VAL A 392 25.99 13.39 2.55
CA VAL A 392 26.75 12.19 2.28
C VAL A 392 26.69 11.89 0.79
N ASP A 393 27.83 11.47 0.22
CA ASP A 393 27.84 10.85 -1.10
C ASP A 393 26.87 9.69 -1.02
N ALA A 394 25.77 9.82 -1.77
CA ALA A 394 24.56 9.09 -1.48
C ALA A 394 24.82 7.58 -1.35
N VAL A 395 24.76 7.07 -0.13
CA VAL A 395 24.50 5.66 0.08
C VAL A 395 22.97 5.53 0.11
N GLY A 396 22.42 5.27 -1.08
CA GLY A 396 21.07 4.79 -1.33
C GLY A 396 19.92 5.76 -1.07
N SER A 397 19.62 6.63 -2.04
CA SER A 397 18.26 7.15 -2.24
C SER A 397 17.88 7.42 -3.71
N THR A 398 18.57 6.85 -4.70
CA THR A 398 18.20 7.03 -6.13
C THR A 398 17.60 5.80 -6.80
N GLY A 399 17.57 4.65 -6.13
CA GLY A 399 17.34 3.40 -6.86
C GLY A 399 18.41 3.13 -7.93
N LYS A 400 19.55 3.84 -7.93
CA LYS A 400 20.74 3.46 -8.68
C LYS A 400 21.63 2.59 -7.82
N LYS A 401 21.82 1.34 -8.26
CA LYS A 401 22.71 0.38 -7.62
C LYS A 401 24.18 0.81 -7.76
N VAL A 402 24.94 0.66 -6.70
CA VAL A 402 26.39 0.89 -6.64
C VAL A 402 27.11 -0.41 -7.02
N GLU A 403 28.06 -0.34 -7.95
CA GLU A 403 28.84 -1.50 -8.37
C GLU A 403 30.05 -1.71 -7.45
N TYR A 404 30.19 -2.90 -6.88
CA TYR A 404 31.32 -3.27 -6.05
C TYR A 404 31.72 -4.73 -6.33
N LYS A 405 33.01 -4.94 -6.64
CA LYS A 405 33.57 -6.25 -7.04
C LYS A 405 32.77 -6.95 -8.17
N GLY A 406 32.29 -6.17 -9.15
CA GLY A 406 31.57 -6.69 -10.32
C GLY A 406 30.12 -7.12 -10.05
N GLN A 407 29.52 -6.70 -8.93
CA GLN A 407 28.12 -6.93 -8.58
C GLN A 407 27.47 -5.61 -8.14
N SER A 408 26.20 -5.43 -8.48
CA SER A 408 25.46 -4.20 -8.17
C SER A 408 24.66 -4.35 -6.88
N TYR A 409 24.87 -3.44 -5.93
CA TYR A 409 24.23 -3.43 -4.62
C TYR A 409 23.41 -2.15 -4.41
N ASP A 410 22.36 -2.21 -3.61
CA ASP A 410 21.60 -1.01 -3.26
C ASP A 410 22.44 -0.03 -2.40
N TYR A 411 23.33 -0.58 -1.57
CA TYR A 411 24.27 0.15 -0.72
C TYR A 411 25.65 -0.51 -0.76
N VAL A 412 26.71 0.31 -0.67
CA VAL A 412 28.06 -0.17 -0.35
C VAL A 412 28.61 0.76 0.70
N PHE A 413 28.54 0.34 1.96
CA PHE A 413 28.98 1.15 3.10
C PHE A 413 30.48 1.07 3.30
N ASP A 414 31.06 2.14 3.83
CA ASP A 414 32.37 2.11 4.49
C ASP A 414 32.15 1.85 5.98
N VAL A 415 32.72 0.76 6.49
CA VAL A 415 32.57 0.33 7.88
C VAL A 415 33.94 0.31 8.55
N ASP A 416 34.13 1.22 9.49
CA ASP A 416 35.30 1.25 10.37
C ASP A 416 35.09 0.28 11.54
N ILE A 417 35.90 -0.77 11.64
CA ILE A 417 35.78 -1.81 12.69
C ILE A 417 36.92 -1.78 13.69
N GLU A 418 38.13 -1.44 13.25
CA GLU A 418 39.32 -1.38 14.10
C GLU A 418 39.96 0.01 14.00
N ASP A 419 40.26 0.59 15.15
CA ASP A 419 40.82 1.94 15.25
C ASP A 419 42.22 1.99 14.59
N GLY A 420 42.40 2.92 13.64
CA GLY A 420 43.64 3.06 12.87
C GLY A 420 43.81 2.16 11.63
N LYS A 421 42.81 1.33 11.27
CA LYS A 421 42.79 0.59 9.99
C LYS A 421 41.86 1.26 8.97
N PRO A 422 42.11 1.08 7.66
CA PRO A 422 41.23 1.61 6.62
C PRO A 422 39.81 1.01 6.69
N PRO A 423 38.76 1.79 6.35
CA PRO A 423 37.38 1.31 6.30
C PRO A 423 37.21 0.10 5.37
N LEU A 424 36.37 -0.84 5.78
CA LEU A 424 36.02 -2.02 5.00
C LEU A 424 34.69 -1.81 4.28
N LYS A 425 34.64 -2.21 3.01
CA LYS A 425 33.45 -2.04 2.17
C LYS A 425 32.42 -3.14 2.47
N LEU A 426 31.22 -2.74 2.92
CA LEU A 426 30.08 -3.61 3.19
C LEU A 426 29.00 -3.40 2.12
N PRO A 427 28.90 -4.27 1.11
CA PRO A 427 27.82 -4.19 0.13
C PRO A 427 26.52 -4.80 0.69
N TYR A 428 25.37 -4.15 0.49
CA TYR A 428 24.07 -4.57 1.03
C TYR A 428 22.93 -4.24 0.06
N ASN A 429 21.97 -5.15 -0.06
CA ASN A 429 20.71 -4.91 -0.78
C ASN A 429 19.54 -4.74 0.20
N LEU A 430 18.56 -3.89 -0.12
CA LEU A 430 17.35 -3.71 0.70
C LEU A 430 16.51 -4.98 0.83
N SER A 431 16.72 -5.95 -0.06
CA SER A 431 16.10 -7.27 -0.03
C SER A 431 16.82 -8.27 0.89
N GLU A 432 18.02 -7.96 1.37
CA GLU A 432 18.82 -8.81 2.25
C GLU A 432 18.47 -8.57 3.72
N ASN A 433 18.59 -9.60 4.55
CA ASN A 433 18.46 -9.43 5.99
C ASN A 433 19.74 -8.77 6.56
N PRO A 434 19.65 -7.67 7.36
CA PRO A 434 20.80 -6.99 7.93
C PRO A 434 21.73 -7.89 8.75
N TYR A 435 21.19 -8.83 9.53
CA TYR A 435 21.97 -9.75 10.36
C TYR A 435 22.69 -10.81 9.52
N GLU A 436 22.04 -11.33 8.48
CA GLU A 436 22.68 -12.28 7.56
C GLU A 436 23.81 -11.60 6.78
N ARG A 437 23.59 -10.36 6.33
CA ARG A 437 24.64 -9.58 5.66
C ARG A 437 25.79 -9.23 6.59
N ALA A 438 25.51 -8.81 7.82
CA ALA A 438 26.52 -8.52 8.83
C ALA A 438 27.37 -9.76 9.15
N THR A 439 26.72 -10.92 9.31
CA THR A 439 27.40 -12.21 9.53
C THR A 439 28.34 -12.53 8.37
N LYS A 440 27.85 -12.39 7.13
CA LYS A 440 28.65 -12.63 5.93
C LYS A 440 29.81 -11.65 5.80
N PHE A 441 29.59 -10.37 6.10
CA PHE A 441 30.62 -9.35 6.06
C PHE A 441 31.73 -9.58 7.09
N LEU A 442 31.39 -10.00 8.32
CA LEU A 442 32.38 -10.35 9.33
C LEU A 442 33.19 -11.58 8.91
N HIS A 443 32.53 -12.61 8.36
CA HIS A 443 33.19 -13.79 7.84
C HIS A 443 34.12 -13.47 6.65
N ASP A 444 33.65 -12.69 5.67
CA ASP A 444 34.39 -12.32 4.47
C ASP A 444 35.65 -11.47 4.75
N ASN A 445 35.71 -10.82 5.92
CA ASN A 445 36.85 -10.00 6.36
C ASN A 445 37.60 -10.58 7.56
N GLU A 446 37.31 -11.84 7.94
CA GLU A 446 37.95 -12.55 9.07
C GLU A 446 37.84 -11.82 10.43
N LEU A 447 36.71 -11.13 10.65
CA LEU A 447 36.45 -10.33 11.84
C LEU A 447 35.66 -11.12 12.91
N PRO A 448 35.87 -10.83 14.21
CA PRO A 448 35.13 -11.49 15.29
C PRO A 448 33.60 -11.30 15.22
N LEU A 449 32.85 -12.36 15.51
CA LEU A 449 31.38 -12.32 15.60
C LEU A 449 30.84 -11.39 16.71
N THR A 450 31.69 -10.93 17.63
CA THR A 450 31.32 -9.94 18.65
C THR A 450 30.91 -8.59 18.06
N TYR A 451 31.26 -8.30 16.81
CA TYR A 451 30.83 -7.10 16.09
C TYR A 451 29.49 -7.26 15.37
N LEU A 452 28.85 -8.45 15.42
CA LEU A 452 27.65 -8.76 14.65
C LEU A 452 26.53 -7.76 14.89
N ASP A 453 26.19 -7.50 16.15
CA ASP A 453 25.12 -6.57 16.49
C ASP A 453 25.46 -5.14 16.07
N ASN A 454 26.72 -4.71 16.21
CA ASN A 454 27.17 -3.38 15.80
C ASN A 454 27.06 -3.19 14.28
N VAL A 455 27.48 -4.18 13.50
CA VAL A 455 27.41 -4.13 12.03
C VAL A 455 25.97 -4.27 11.52
N ALA A 456 25.17 -5.16 12.12
CA ALA A 456 23.76 -5.32 11.75
C ALA A 456 22.96 -4.04 12.05
N ASN A 457 23.16 -3.45 13.23
CA ASN A 457 22.56 -2.17 13.60
C ASN A 457 23.05 -1.03 12.71
N PHE A 458 24.33 -1.03 12.32
CA PHE A 458 24.87 -0.07 11.36
C PHE A 458 24.17 -0.20 9.99
N ILE A 459 24.00 -1.41 9.45
CA ILE A 459 23.24 -1.63 8.21
C ILE A 459 21.83 -1.10 8.38
N THR A 460 21.11 -1.55 9.41
CA THR A 460 19.71 -1.15 9.65
C THR A 460 19.57 0.37 9.80
N LYS A 461 20.49 1.03 10.50
CA LYS A 461 20.48 2.49 10.70
C LYS A 461 20.68 3.23 9.38
N ASN A 462 21.59 2.75 8.53
CA ASN A 462 21.92 3.40 7.27
C ASN A 462 21.00 3.02 6.10
N THR A 463 20.08 2.07 6.29
CA THR A 463 19.12 1.63 5.27
C THR A 463 17.67 1.95 5.61
N LYS A 464 17.42 2.60 6.76
CA LYS A 464 16.08 3.03 7.18
C LYS A 464 15.57 4.16 6.28
N GLY A 465 14.44 3.94 5.61
CA GLY A 465 13.70 4.96 4.86
C GLY A 465 13.70 4.84 3.33
N ALA A 466 14.40 3.87 2.72
CA ALA A 466 14.35 3.66 1.28
C ALA A 466 13.16 2.77 0.85
N THR A 467 12.21 3.34 0.13
CA THR A 467 11.09 2.60 -0.50
C THR A 467 11.36 2.23 -1.96
N LEU A 468 10.92 1.02 -2.34
CA LEU A 468 10.96 0.52 -3.71
C LEU A 468 9.91 1.24 -4.58
N GLY A 469 10.35 1.94 -5.62
CA GLY A 469 9.56 2.24 -6.83
C GLY A 469 8.98 3.65 -6.94
N GLN A 470 9.68 4.53 -7.64
CA GLN A 470 9.10 5.60 -8.47
C GLN A 470 10.02 5.89 -9.65
N SER A 471 9.48 5.82 -10.87
CA SER A 471 10.04 6.53 -12.03
C SER A 471 8.91 6.97 -12.97
N SER A 472 8.88 8.29 -13.20
CA SER A 472 8.20 9.12 -14.21
C SER A 472 8.48 8.64 -15.67
N GLU A 473 7.72 8.83 -16.75
CA GLU A 473 6.64 9.76 -17.17
C GLU A 473 5.99 9.20 -18.50
N PRO A 474 5.12 9.88 -19.31
CA PRO A 474 3.77 9.41 -19.70
C PRO A 474 3.54 9.12 -21.21
N ALA A 475 2.49 8.34 -21.56
CA ALA A 475 1.84 8.39 -22.90
C ALA A 475 0.48 7.67 -22.97
N GLY A 476 -0.57 8.41 -23.37
CA GLY A 476 -1.60 7.97 -24.34
C GLY A 476 -2.88 7.30 -23.83
N ALA A 477 -4.00 8.05 -23.86
CA ALA A 477 -5.38 7.54 -23.88
C ALA A 477 -5.64 6.63 -25.11
N ASP A 478 -6.59 5.70 -25.10
CA ASP A 478 -8.03 5.91 -25.39
C ASP A 478 -8.73 4.52 -25.50
N PRO A 479 -9.96 4.33 -26.03
CA PRO A 479 -11.33 4.72 -25.69
C PRO A 479 -12.26 3.49 -25.45
N TYR A 480 -13.49 3.73 -25.01
CA TYR A 480 -14.66 2.82 -25.03
C TYR A 480 -14.81 1.81 -23.90
N GLY A 481 -15.64 2.22 -22.94
CA GLY A 481 -16.57 1.31 -22.29
C GLY A 481 -17.76 0.96 -23.18
N THR A 482 -18.39 -0.16 -22.85
CA THR A 482 -19.79 -0.51 -23.13
C THR A 482 -20.30 -1.22 -21.88
N GLU A 483 -21.02 -0.49 -21.01
CA GLU A 483 -22.47 -0.55 -20.83
C GLU A 483 -23.07 -1.97 -20.93
N SER A 484 -23.81 -2.48 -19.94
CA SER A 484 -25.18 -2.00 -19.74
C SER A 484 -25.84 -2.43 -18.41
N ARG A 485 -26.60 -1.47 -17.91
CA ARG A 485 -27.60 -1.42 -16.82
C ARG A 485 -28.78 -2.41 -16.94
N TYR A 486 -29.43 -2.72 -15.81
CA TYR A 486 -30.88 -2.50 -15.52
C TYR A 486 -31.22 -2.85 -14.05
N ARG A 487 -31.40 -1.86 -13.16
CA ARG A 487 -32.63 -1.27 -12.56
C ARG A 487 -33.55 -2.18 -11.70
N PRO A 488 -33.70 -1.86 -10.39
CA PRO A 488 -34.52 -2.59 -9.42
C PRO A 488 -35.86 -1.91 -9.01
N GLY A 489 -36.78 -2.75 -8.57
CA GLY A 489 -37.98 -2.54 -7.74
C GLY A 489 -38.59 -3.93 -7.53
N ASP A 490 -38.93 -4.45 -6.35
CA ASP A 490 -39.22 -3.81 -5.07
C ASP A 490 -39.14 -4.85 -3.92
N ALA A 491 -39.12 -4.31 -2.69
CA ALA A 491 -39.48 -4.91 -1.40
C ALA A 491 -38.51 -5.85 -0.64
N SER A 492 -38.01 -5.30 0.48
CA SER A 492 -37.29 -5.91 1.61
C SER A 492 -35.93 -6.54 1.30
N GLN A 493 -34.81 -5.98 1.80
CA GLN A 493 -33.52 -6.66 1.66
C GLN A 493 -33.02 -7.22 3.01
N PRO A 494 -33.01 -8.56 3.17
CA PRO A 494 -32.31 -9.25 4.26
C PRO A 494 -30.80 -9.14 4.06
N ALA A 495 -30.00 -9.52 5.07
CA ALA A 495 -28.52 -9.58 5.01
C ALA A 495 -28.02 -9.87 3.59
N SER A 496 -27.13 -9.01 3.06
CA SER A 496 -26.69 -9.09 1.66
C SER A 496 -26.17 -10.50 1.37
N LYS A 497 -26.96 -11.28 0.64
CA LYS A 497 -26.67 -12.69 0.40
C LYS A 497 -25.35 -12.81 -0.34
N VAL A 498 -24.40 -13.51 0.26
CA VAL A 498 -23.12 -13.85 -0.37
C VAL A 498 -23.33 -14.91 -1.46
N LEU A 499 -24.35 -15.76 -1.29
CA LEU A 499 -24.63 -16.87 -2.19
C LEU A 499 -25.79 -16.55 -3.15
N PRO A 500 -25.71 -16.99 -4.40
CA PRO A 500 -24.61 -17.71 -5.03
C PRO A 500 -23.51 -16.78 -5.56
N GLN A 501 -22.26 -17.27 -5.54
CA GLN A 501 -21.14 -16.61 -6.22
C GLN A 501 -21.39 -16.60 -7.73
N LYS A 502 -21.21 -15.44 -8.35
CA LYS A 502 -21.38 -15.24 -9.80
C LYS A 502 -20.08 -14.91 -10.54
N GLU A 503 -19.09 -14.41 -9.83
CA GLU A 503 -17.83 -13.98 -10.44
C GLU A 503 -16.73 -15.03 -10.24
N TYR A 504 -15.89 -15.19 -11.26
CA TYR A 504 -14.73 -16.05 -11.20
C TYR A 504 -13.58 -15.35 -10.45
N LEU A 505 -12.81 -16.11 -9.71
CA LEU A 505 -11.72 -15.65 -8.87
C LEU A 505 -10.37 -16.01 -9.51
N THR A 506 -9.35 -15.17 -9.28
CA THR A 506 -7.97 -15.40 -9.76
C THR A 506 -6.95 -15.20 -8.63
N ILE A 507 -5.80 -15.86 -8.76
CA ILE A 507 -4.66 -15.83 -7.84
C ILE A 507 -3.44 -15.34 -8.62
N THR A 508 -3.37 -14.02 -8.83
CA THR A 508 -2.44 -13.38 -9.77
C THR A 508 -1.23 -12.74 -9.11
N ALA A 509 -1.25 -12.52 -7.80
CA ALA A 509 -0.13 -11.94 -7.06
C ALA A 509 1.16 -12.75 -7.30
N ALA A 510 2.23 -12.07 -7.73
CA ALA A 510 3.50 -12.69 -8.07
C ALA A 510 4.65 -11.69 -7.90
N LYS A 511 5.80 -12.16 -7.42
CA LYS A 511 7.05 -11.38 -7.43
C LYS A 511 7.83 -11.77 -8.67
N TYR A 512 7.52 -11.17 -9.83
CA TYR A 512 8.08 -11.56 -11.12
C TYR A 512 9.62 -11.59 -11.11
N GLU A 513 10.27 -10.55 -10.59
CA GLU A 513 11.73 -10.52 -10.46
C GLU A 513 12.30 -11.72 -9.70
N ALA A 514 11.65 -12.06 -8.58
CA ALA A 514 11.80 -13.29 -7.80
C ALA A 514 11.98 -14.55 -8.67
N ILE A 515 10.95 -14.77 -9.47
CA ILE A 515 10.72 -16.00 -10.23
C ILE A 515 11.70 -16.08 -11.41
N PHE A 516 11.84 -14.99 -12.16
CA PHE A 516 12.74 -14.93 -13.33
C PHE A 516 14.21 -15.04 -12.90
N THR A 517 14.62 -14.41 -11.80
CA THR A 517 15.98 -14.55 -11.25
C THR A 517 16.28 -16.01 -10.88
N LYS A 518 15.35 -16.69 -10.19
CA LYS A 518 15.51 -18.10 -9.83
C LYS A 518 15.58 -19.00 -11.07
N LEU A 519 14.73 -18.75 -12.07
CA LEU A 519 14.72 -19.49 -13.33
C LEU A 519 16.07 -19.35 -14.05
N LEU A 520 16.59 -18.13 -14.21
CA LEU A 520 17.89 -17.91 -14.87
C LEU A 520 19.06 -18.50 -14.07
N SER A 521 18.99 -18.48 -12.73
CA SER A 521 19.99 -19.14 -11.86
C SER A 521 20.03 -20.65 -12.07
N ILE A 522 18.86 -21.30 -12.14
CA ILE A 522 18.75 -22.73 -12.46
C ILE A 522 19.28 -22.99 -13.88
N ASN A 523 18.95 -22.13 -14.85
CA ASN A 523 19.45 -22.25 -16.22
C ASN A 523 20.98 -22.27 -16.28
N LYS A 524 21.63 -21.31 -15.61
CA LYS A 524 23.09 -21.25 -15.50
C LYS A 524 23.68 -22.52 -14.88
N THR A 525 23.03 -23.03 -13.83
CA THR A 525 23.46 -24.27 -13.16
C THR A 525 23.37 -25.49 -14.10
N MET A 526 22.31 -25.59 -14.91
CA MET A 526 22.17 -26.68 -15.88
C MET A 526 23.20 -26.62 -17.00
N ILE A 527 23.53 -25.41 -17.49
CA ILE A 527 24.60 -25.22 -18.48
C ILE A 527 25.94 -25.67 -17.89
N ALA A 528 26.24 -25.25 -16.66
CA ALA A 528 27.47 -25.61 -15.95
C ALA A 528 27.57 -27.12 -15.69
N SER A 529 26.44 -27.78 -15.41
CA SER A 529 26.38 -29.24 -15.22
C SER A 529 26.34 -30.04 -16.52
N GLY A 530 26.55 -29.42 -17.69
CA GLY A 530 26.59 -30.09 -18.99
C GLY A 530 25.23 -30.46 -19.61
N ARG A 531 24.10 -30.05 -19.01
CA ARG A 531 22.73 -30.34 -19.49
C ARG A 531 22.25 -29.31 -20.52
N LYS A 532 23.01 -29.16 -21.61
CA LYS A 532 22.77 -28.15 -22.66
C LYS A 532 21.54 -28.43 -23.52
N ASP A 533 21.04 -29.66 -23.51
CA ASP A 533 19.84 -30.13 -24.20
C ASP A 533 18.54 -29.59 -23.58
N ALA A 534 18.50 -29.42 -22.26
CA ALA A 534 17.35 -28.89 -21.52
C ALA A 534 17.47 -27.38 -21.18
N ALA A 535 18.70 -26.86 -21.12
CA ALA A 535 18.97 -25.46 -20.83
C ALA A 535 18.41 -24.51 -21.91
N LEU A 536 18.29 -23.25 -21.54
CA LEU A 536 17.86 -22.16 -22.40
C LEU A 536 19.05 -21.56 -23.12
N ASN A 537 18.88 -21.32 -24.42
CA ASN A 537 19.84 -20.59 -25.22
C ASN A 537 19.67 -19.06 -25.07
N PRO A 538 20.63 -18.23 -25.50
CA PRO A 538 20.55 -16.77 -25.36
C PRO A 538 19.31 -16.13 -26.01
N GLY A 539 18.80 -16.70 -27.10
CA GLY A 539 17.56 -16.25 -27.74
C GLY A 539 16.33 -16.52 -26.86
N GLU A 540 16.26 -17.69 -26.24
CA GLU A 540 15.22 -18.05 -25.27
C GLU A 540 15.28 -17.17 -24.01
N GLU A 541 16.48 -16.79 -23.54
CA GLU A 541 16.62 -15.84 -22.43
C GLU A 541 16.05 -14.44 -22.77
N SER A 542 16.24 -13.97 -24.02
CA SER A 542 15.63 -12.72 -24.50
C SER A 542 14.09 -12.80 -24.56
N ILE A 543 13.55 -13.94 -24.98
CA ILE A 543 12.09 -14.19 -24.96
C ILE A 543 11.56 -14.17 -23.51
N LEU A 544 12.31 -14.71 -22.55
CA LEU A 544 11.93 -14.63 -21.13
C LEU A 544 11.93 -13.21 -20.59
N GLN A 545 12.91 -12.38 -20.97
CA GLN A 545 12.93 -10.97 -20.58
C GLN A 545 11.71 -10.22 -21.15
N SER A 546 11.38 -10.49 -22.41
CA SER A 546 10.19 -9.92 -23.05
C SER A 546 8.89 -10.37 -22.36
N LEU A 547 8.82 -11.65 -21.98
CA LEU A 547 7.70 -12.20 -21.20
C LEU A 547 7.58 -11.54 -19.83
N ARG A 548 8.70 -11.34 -19.13
CA ARG A 548 8.71 -10.67 -17.82
C ARG A 548 8.13 -9.27 -17.93
N ILE A 549 8.59 -8.48 -18.90
CA ILE A 549 8.09 -7.12 -19.14
C ILE A 549 6.58 -7.16 -19.43
N ALA A 550 6.13 -8.11 -20.26
CA ALA A 550 4.70 -8.27 -20.56
C ALA A 550 3.88 -8.58 -19.29
N LEU A 551 4.37 -9.47 -18.42
CA LEU A 551 3.71 -9.80 -17.15
C LEU A 551 3.70 -8.62 -16.16
N GLU A 552 4.81 -7.89 -16.01
CA GLU A 552 4.93 -6.72 -15.12
C GLU A 552 4.06 -5.55 -15.58
N THR A 553 3.92 -5.36 -16.89
CA THR A 553 3.11 -4.29 -17.49
C THR A 553 1.69 -4.72 -17.85
N SER A 554 1.30 -5.95 -17.50
CA SER A 554 0.00 -6.56 -17.84
C SER A 554 -0.36 -6.51 -19.34
N LYS A 555 0.64 -6.52 -20.23
CA LYS A 555 0.47 -6.56 -21.68
C LYS A 555 0.16 -7.98 -22.18
N PRO A 556 -0.35 -8.13 -23.42
CA PRO A 556 -0.53 -9.44 -24.04
C PRO A 556 0.75 -10.28 -24.04
N ILE A 557 0.61 -11.57 -23.73
CA ILE A 557 1.76 -12.48 -23.64
C ILE A 557 2.22 -12.88 -25.06
N PRO A 558 3.52 -12.75 -25.38
CA PRO A 558 4.02 -13.17 -26.69
C PRO A 558 3.80 -14.69 -26.89
N PRO A 559 3.27 -15.15 -28.04
CA PRO A 559 2.98 -16.57 -28.27
C PRO A 559 4.20 -17.49 -28.11
N GLN A 560 5.38 -17.02 -28.52
CA GLN A 560 6.64 -17.75 -28.40
C GLN A 560 7.06 -17.96 -26.94
N SER A 561 6.68 -17.05 -26.04
CA SER A 561 6.96 -17.14 -24.61
C SER A 561 6.21 -18.30 -23.95
N LEU A 562 5.01 -18.63 -24.43
CA LEU A 562 4.22 -19.73 -23.88
C LEU A 562 4.88 -21.08 -24.14
N ALA A 563 5.31 -21.34 -25.38
CA ALA A 563 6.03 -22.56 -25.73
C ALA A 563 7.30 -22.74 -24.89
N LEU A 564 8.01 -21.65 -24.62
CA LEU A 564 9.20 -21.64 -23.79
C LEU A 564 8.90 -21.99 -22.33
N ILE A 565 7.86 -21.41 -21.73
CA ILE A 565 7.47 -21.74 -20.35
C ILE A 565 6.97 -23.18 -20.25
N VAL A 566 6.26 -23.69 -21.25
CA VAL A 566 5.88 -25.11 -21.30
C VAL A 566 7.12 -26.00 -21.39
N LYS A 567 8.14 -25.64 -22.18
CA LYS A 567 9.44 -26.35 -22.20
C LYS A 567 10.06 -26.36 -20.80
N VAL A 568 10.13 -25.23 -20.11
CA VAL A 568 10.68 -25.15 -18.73
C VAL A 568 9.87 -26.05 -17.79
N ALA A 569 8.54 -25.99 -17.83
CA ALA A 569 7.67 -26.74 -16.95
C ALA A 569 7.64 -28.27 -17.23
N THR A 570 8.09 -28.73 -18.41
CA THR A 570 7.97 -30.15 -18.81
C THR A 570 9.29 -30.85 -19.12
N LYS A 571 10.35 -30.12 -19.50
CA LYS A 571 11.64 -30.70 -19.91
C LYS A 571 12.74 -30.55 -18.86
N TRP A 572 12.65 -29.56 -17.98
CA TRP A 572 13.63 -29.42 -16.89
C TRP A 572 13.52 -30.60 -15.91
N PRO A 573 14.50 -30.85 -15.04
CA PRO A 573 14.33 -31.82 -13.95
C PRO A 573 13.18 -31.44 -13.02
N HIS A 574 12.49 -32.43 -12.43
CA HIS A 574 11.31 -32.14 -11.59
C HIS A 574 11.61 -31.18 -10.42
N SER A 575 12.78 -31.30 -9.79
CA SER A 575 13.26 -30.39 -8.73
C SER A 575 13.38 -28.93 -9.16
N ASP A 576 13.52 -28.69 -10.46
CA ASP A 576 13.95 -27.42 -11.03
C ASP A 576 12.81 -26.69 -11.76
N ARG A 577 11.65 -27.36 -11.96
CA ARG A 577 10.48 -26.84 -12.71
C ARG A 577 9.65 -25.79 -11.98
N LEU A 578 9.80 -25.64 -10.67
CA LEU A 578 8.90 -24.80 -9.86
C LEU A 578 8.79 -23.35 -10.37
N PRO A 579 9.87 -22.65 -10.76
CA PRO A 579 9.74 -21.31 -11.35
C PRO A 579 8.99 -21.30 -12.68
N GLY A 580 9.14 -22.35 -13.50
CA GLY A 580 8.36 -22.52 -14.74
C GLY A 580 6.87 -22.65 -14.47
N LEU A 581 6.49 -23.45 -13.46
CA LEU A 581 5.11 -23.58 -12.99
C LEU A 581 4.55 -22.27 -12.41
N ASP A 582 5.38 -21.52 -11.68
CA ASP A 582 4.99 -20.22 -11.11
C ASP A 582 4.76 -19.17 -12.20
N ILE A 583 5.53 -19.18 -13.29
CA ILE A 583 5.24 -18.35 -14.48
C ILE A 583 4.00 -18.87 -15.22
N LEU A 584 3.86 -20.19 -15.36
CA LEU A 584 2.72 -20.82 -16.06
C LEU A 584 1.38 -20.37 -15.47
N ARG A 585 1.26 -20.36 -14.13
CA ARG A 585 0.04 -19.86 -13.47
C ARG A 585 -0.20 -18.37 -13.72
N CYS A 586 0.84 -17.56 -13.92
CA CYS A 586 0.72 -16.13 -14.17
C CYS A 586 0.21 -15.85 -15.59
N ILE A 587 0.60 -16.70 -16.55
CA ILE A 587 0.16 -16.63 -17.94
C ILE A 587 -1.26 -17.17 -18.10
N ALA A 588 -1.69 -18.10 -17.26
CA ALA A 588 -2.98 -18.81 -17.38
C ALA A 588 -4.23 -17.91 -17.45
N LYS A 589 -4.18 -16.67 -16.96
CA LYS A 589 -5.30 -15.71 -17.05
C LYS A 589 -5.47 -15.09 -18.44
N TYR A 590 -4.49 -15.19 -19.32
CA TYR A 590 -4.50 -14.58 -20.64
C TYR A 590 -5.10 -15.54 -21.69
N PRO A 591 -5.86 -15.06 -22.68
CA PRO A 591 -6.49 -15.89 -23.71
C PRO A 591 -5.53 -16.85 -24.42
N VAL A 592 -4.33 -16.38 -24.78
CA VAL A 592 -3.29 -17.18 -25.46
C VAL A 592 -2.89 -18.44 -24.70
N ALA A 593 -3.07 -18.46 -23.38
CA ALA A 593 -2.81 -19.62 -22.54
C ALA A 593 -3.78 -20.77 -22.85
N ALA A 594 -5.04 -20.45 -23.10
CA ALA A 594 -6.08 -21.42 -23.40
C ALA A 594 -6.00 -21.98 -24.84
N GLU A 595 -5.40 -21.20 -25.74
CA GLU A 595 -5.19 -21.59 -27.15
C GLU A 595 -4.00 -22.54 -27.34
N TYR A 596 -3.22 -22.80 -26.28
CA TYR A 596 -2.08 -23.71 -26.36
C TYR A 596 -2.51 -25.14 -26.65
N SER A 597 -1.93 -25.72 -27.71
CA SER A 597 -1.96 -27.14 -28.01
C SER A 597 -0.55 -27.62 -28.35
N SER A 598 -0.11 -28.70 -27.71
CA SER A 598 1.12 -29.39 -28.11
C SER A 598 0.93 -30.12 -29.44
N ALA A 599 2.03 -30.60 -30.03
CA ALA A 599 1.99 -31.44 -31.23
C ALA A 599 1.22 -32.76 -31.02
N GLN A 600 1.06 -33.21 -29.77
CA GLN A 600 0.30 -34.39 -29.38
C GLN A 600 -1.13 -34.03 -28.91
N GLY A 601 -1.56 -32.78 -29.08
CA GLY A 601 -2.89 -32.31 -28.67
C GLY A 601 -3.05 -32.05 -27.17
N SER A 602 -1.95 -31.96 -26.42
CA SER A 602 -2.00 -31.64 -24.98
C SER A 602 -2.27 -30.16 -24.77
N THR A 603 -3.24 -29.85 -23.92
CA THR A 603 -3.63 -28.49 -23.56
C THR A 603 -2.75 -27.93 -22.45
N LEU A 604 -2.89 -26.64 -22.14
CA LEU A 604 -2.18 -26.05 -20.99
C LEU A 604 -2.61 -26.66 -19.66
N LEU A 605 -3.85 -27.12 -19.56
CA LEU A 605 -4.35 -27.84 -18.40
C LEU A 605 -3.59 -29.17 -18.22
N ASP A 606 -3.38 -29.92 -19.31
CA ASP A 606 -2.61 -31.18 -19.28
C ASP A 606 -1.15 -30.93 -18.85
N VAL A 607 -0.55 -29.83 -19.33
CA VAL A 607 0.79 -29.40 -18.91
C VAL A 607 0.81 -29.09 -17.42
N ALA A 608 -0.13 -28.29 -16.91
CA ALA A 608 -0.20 -27.93 -15.50
C ALA A 608 -0.34 -29.17 -14.60
N ILE A 609 -1.20 -30.12 -14.97
CA ILE A 609 -1.43 -31.35 -14.21
C ILE A 609 -0.18 -32.22 -14.18
N SER A 610 0.37 -32.54 -15.36
CA SER A 610 1.53 -33.45 -15.48
C SER A 610 2.82 -32.87 -14.90
N ALA A 611 3.02 -31.55 -15.01
CA ALA A 611 4.18 -30.88 -14.43
C ALA A 611 4.08 -30.72 -12.90
N SER A 612 2.87 -30.72 -12.34
CA SER A 612 2.65 -30.58 -10.89
C SER A 612 2.65 -31.92 -10.15
N LEU A 613 2.28 -33.01 -10.84
CA LEU A 613 2.20 -34.36 -10.28
C LEU A 613 3.02 -35.34 -11.14
N PRO A 614 4.30 -35.55 -10.81
CA PRO A 614 5.14 -36.47 -11.55
C PRO A 614 4.65 -37.92 -11.38
N THR A 615 4.83 -38.75 -12.41
CA THR A 615 4.51 -40.19 -12.35
C THR A 615 5.58 -40.98 -11.59
N ASP A 616 6.82 -40.50 -11.62
CA ASP A 616 8.01 -41.26 -11.22
C ASP A 616 8.64 -40.75 -9.91
N ALA A 617 7.99 -39.81 -9.22
CA ALA A 617 8.48 -39.21 -7.98
C ALA A 617 7.33 -38.82 -7.03
N ALA A 618 7.66 -38.62 -5.75
CA ALA A 618 6.69 -38.08 -4.80
C ALA A 618 6.32 -36.63 -5.18
N PRO A 619 5.03 -36.28 -5.27
CA PRO A 619 4.59 -34.94 -5.64
C PRO A 619 4.92 -33.93 -4.54
N GLY A 620 5.52 -32.79 -4.92
CA GLY A 620 5.86 -31.70 -4.01
C GLY A 620 4.70 -30.72 -3.83
N GLU A 621 4.44 -30.29 -2.60
CA GLU A 621 3.31 -29.40 -2.28
C GLU A 621 3.36 -28.07 -3.03
N ASN A 622 4.55 -27.51 -3.25
CA ASN A 622 4.72 -26.25 -3.98
C ASN A 622 4.39 -26.39 -5.47
N ALA A 623 4.75 -27.52 -6.10
CA ALA A 623 4.41 -27.78 -7.50
C ALA A 623 2.90 -28.00 -7.66
N ALA A 624 2.32 -28.82 -6.78
CA ALA A 624 0.87 -29.01 -6.66
C ALA A 624 0.12 -27.68 -6.49
N MET A 625 0.62 -26.78 -5.65
CA MET A 625 0.06 -25.45 -5.43
C MET A 625 0.07 -24.62 -6.72
N MET A 626 1.17 -24.61 -7.47
CA MET A 626 1.24 -23.87 -8.72
C MET A 626 0.31 -24.46 -9.80
N GLY A 627 0.16 -25.79 -9.86
CA GLY A 627 -0.84 -26.44 -10.70
C GLY A 627 -2.26 -26.00 -10.36
N ALA A 628 -2.66 -26.05 -9.09
CA ALA A 628 -3.97 -25.61 -8.64
C ALA A 628 -4.22 -24.12 -8.93
N ARG A 629 -3.22 -23.25 -8.71
CA ARG A 629 -3.31 -21.83 -9.09
C ARG A 629 -3.45 -21.63 -10.60
N THR A 630 -2.80 -22.46 -11.41
CA THR A 630 -2.96 -22.44 -12.87
C THR A 630 -4.40 -22.76 -13.24
N VAL A 631 -5.00 -23.81 -12.67
CA VAL A 631 -6.41 -24.16 -12.87
C VAL A 631 -7.33 -23.01 -12.46
N ALA A 632 -7.11 -22.39 -11.30
CA ALA A 632 -7.89 -21.23 -10.86
C ALA A 632 -7.79 -20.05 -11.85
N ASN A 633 -6.58 -19.75 -12.33
CA ASN A 633 -6.32 -18.60 -13.20
C ASN A 633 -6.83 -18.78 -14.64
N LEU A 634 -6.96 -20.02 -15.13
CA LEU A 634 -7.59 -20.28 -16.44
C LEU A 634 -9.01 -19.71 -16.54
N PHE A 635 -9.72 -19.53 -15.42
CA PHE A 635 -11.04 -18.89 -15.44
C PHE A 635 -11.01 -17.38 -15.70
N GLY A 636 -9.83 -16.77 -15.70
CA GLY A 636 -9.62 -15.33 -15.94
C GLY A 636 -9.98 -14.86 -17.34
N SER A 637 -10.05 -15.76 -18.34
CA SER A 637 -10.46 -15.47 -19.72
C SER A 637 -11.63 -16.34 -20.16
N ALA A 638 -12.37 -15.92 -21.19
CA ALA A 638 -13.49 -16.71 -21.73
C ALA A 638 -13.01 -18.02 -22.36
N GLU A 639 -11.88 -17.97 -23.05
CA GLU A 639 -11.23 -19.08 -23.71
C GLU A 639 -10.75 -20.11 -22.66
N GLY A 640 -10.17 -19.64 -21.56
CA GLY A 640 -9.71 -20.51 -20.48
C GLY A 640 -10.87 -21.17 -19.73
N ARG A 641 -12.01 -20.48 -19.54
CA ARG A 641 -13.25 -21.10 -19.04
C ARG A 641 -13.76 -22.19 -19.97
N SER A 642 -13.76 -21.95 -21.28
CA SER A 642 -14.14 -22.95 -22.29
C SER A 642 -13.21 -24.18 -22.22
N LEU A 643 -11.90 -23.96 -22.12
CA LEU A 643 -10.91 -25.02 -21.97
C LEU A 643 -11.16 -25.87 -20.71
N VAL A 644 -11.33 -25.24 -19.54
CA VAL A 644 -11.55 -25.98 -18.30
C VAL A 644 -12.90 -26.70 -18.30
N SER A 645 -13.95 -26.09 -18.86
CA SER A 645 -15.28 -26.72 -18.93
C SER A 645 -15.28 -27.99 -19.82
N SER A 646 -14.63 -27.92 -20.99
CA SER A 646 -14.48 -29.05 -21.92
C SER A 646 -13.60 -30.18 -21.38
N HIS A 647 -12.72 -29.87 -20.42
CA HIS A 647 -11.80 -30.82 -19.78
C HIS A 647 -12.04 -30.92 -18.26
N SER A 648 -13.29 -30.71 -17.84
CA SER A 648 -13.66 -30.60 -16.43
C SER A 648 -13.36 -31.86 -15.63
N ASP A 649 -13.52 -33.06 -16.21
CA ASP A 649 -13.12 -34.31 -15.57
C ASP A 649 -11.63 -34.34 -15.21
N LYS A 650 -10.75 -33.84 -16.08
CA LYS A 650 -9.31 -33.78 -15.80
C LYS A 650 -9.01 -32.79 -14.69
N ALA A 651 -9.64 -31.61 -14.72
CA ALA A 651 -9.46 -30.59 -13.69
C ALA A 651 -9.93 -31.07 -12.32
N ILE A 652 -11.11 -31.71 -12.24
CA ILE A 652 -11.67 -32.25 -10.98
C ILE A 652 -10.82 -33.41 -10.47
N SER A 653 -10.46 -34.38 -11.33
CA SER A 653 -9.58 -35.50 -10.94
C SER A 653 -8.24 -35.02 -10.40
N PHE A 654 -7.67 -33.96 -10.98
CA PHE A 654 -6.46 -33.35 -10.48
C PHE A 654 -6.65 -32.78 -9.07
N LEU A 655 -7.69 -31.98 -8.84
CA LEU A 655 -7.96 -31.39 -7.53
C LEU A 655 -8.31 -32.45 -6.47
N GLU A 656 -9.05 -33.50 -6.82
CA GLU A 656 -9.32 -34.65 -5.95
C GLU A 656 -8.03 -35.35 -5.54
N ARG A 657 -7.13 -35.60 -6.50
CA ARG A 657 -5.84 -36.22 -6.20
C ARG A 657 -5.03 -35.41 -5.20
N LEU A 658 -5.09 -34.08 -5.24
CA LEU A 658 -4.45 -33.22 -4.24
C LEU A 658 -5.05 -33.40 -2.85
N GLY A 659 -6.36 -33.61 -2.75
CA GLY A 659 -7.06 -33.88 -1.48
C GLY A 659 -6.85 -35.31 -0.95
N GLU A 660 -6.92 -36.33 -1.80
CA GLU A 660 -6.87 -37.75 -1.43
C GLU A 660 -5.48 -38.22 -1.01
N THR A 661 -4.45 -37.76 -1.72
CA THR A 661 -3.05 -38.16 -1.46
C THR A 661 -2.45 -37.45 -0.24
N GLY A 662 -3.17 -36.50 0.36
CA GLY A 662 -2.74 -35.73 1.52
C GLY A 662 -1.64 -34.71 1.24
N ILE A 663 -1.32 -34.44 -0.03
CA ILE A 663 -0.34 -33.43 -0.43
C ILE A 663 -0.79 -32.06 0.10
N GLY A 664 0.01 -31.44 0.96
CA GLY A 664 -0.30 -30.13 1.52
C GLY A 664 -1.62 -30.07 2.27
N LYS A 665 -1.98 -31.16 2.96
CA LYS A 665 -3.17 -31.25 3.83
C LYS A 665 -3.30 -30.10 4.84
N PHE A 666 -2.18 -29.52 5.27
CA PHE A 666 -2.13 -28.35 6.16
C PHE A 666 -1.51 -27.11 5.48
N ASN A 667 -1.20 -27.20 4.18
CA ASN A 667 -0.61 -26.12 3.44
C ASN A 667 -1.71 -25.13 3.01
N ARG A 668 -1.88 -24.09 3.82
CA ARG A 668 -2.87 -23.02 3.61
C ARG A 668 -2.92 -22.53 2.16
N ASN A 669 -1.76 -22.28 1.55
CA ASN A 669 -1.69 -21.69 0.21
C ASN A 669 -2.14 -22.65 -0.90
N LEU A 670 -1.91 -23.96 -0.72
CA LEU A 670 -2.45 -25.00 -1.59
C LEU A 670 -3.97 -25.09 -1.45
N LEU A 671 -4.47 -25.12 -0.21
CA LEU A 671 -5.90 -25.24 0.06
C LEU A 671 -6.69 -24.01 -0.42
N ILE A 672 -6.12 -22.81 -0.32
CA ILE A 672 -6.70 -21.61 -0.95
C ILE A 672 -6.78 -21.77 -2.47
N ALA A 673 -5.75 -22.32 -3.11
CA ALA A 673 -5.77 -22.55 -4.56
C ALA A 673 -6.85 -23.58 -4.95
N VAL A 674 -6.92 -24.70 -4.24
CA VAL A 674 -7.93 -25.76 -4.47
C VAL A 674 -9.35 -25.23 -4.26
N THR A 675 -9.62 -24.54 -3.14
CA THR A 675 -10.94 -23.98 -2.85
C THR A 675 -11.31 -22.85 -3.81
N THR A 676 -10.34 -22.07 -4.30
CA THR A 676 -10.59 -21.06 -5.36
C THR A 676 -10.97 -21.70 -6.69
N SER A 677 -10.27 -22.76 -7.12
CA SER A 677 -10.67 -23.54 -8.29
C SER A 677 -12.06 -24.16 -8.12
N ALA A 678 -12.39 -24.64 -6.92
CA ALA A 678 -13.70 -25.18 -6.61
C ALA A 678 -14.81 -24.13 -6.66
N VAL A 679 -14.56 -22.91 -6.17
CA VAL A 679 -15.48 -21.77 -6.35
C VAL A 679 -15.72 -21.53 -7.84
N ASN A 680 -14.67 -21.45 -8.65
CA ASN A 680 -14.79 -21.20 -10.09
C ASN A 680 -15.57 -22.29 -10.84
N LEU A 681 -15.35 -23.56 -10.50
CA LEU A 681 -16.13 -24.69 -11.03
C LEU A 681 -17.60 -24.62 -10.57
N SER A 682 -17.85 -24.19 -9.32
CA SER A 682 -19.20 -23.99 -8.80
C SER A 682 -19.93 -22.85 -9.53
N VAL A 683 -19.20 -21.79 -9.92
CA VAL A 683 -19.73 -20.72 -10.78
C VAL A 683 -20.10 -21.25 -12.17
N LEU A 684 -19.30 -22.14 -12.78
CA LEU A 684 -19.70 -22.80 -14.05
C LEU A 684 -20.99 -23.59 -13.92
N VAL A 685 -21.14 -24.33 -12.82
CA VAL A 685 -22.38 -25.09 -12.54
C VAL A 685 -23.56 -24.15 -12.37
N TYR A 686 -23.39 -23.07 -11.61
CA TYR A 686 -24.47 -22.15 -11.30
C TYR A 686 -24.87 -21.27 -12.50
N ARG A 687 -23.89 -20.61 -13.16
CA ARG A 687 -24.12 -19.66 -14.25
C ARG A 687 -24.28 -20.32 -15.61
N GLU A 688 -23.34 -21.19 -15.98
CA GLU A 688 -23.28 -21.76 -17.32
C GLU A 688 -24.10 -23.06 -17.45
N LYS A 689 -24.57 -23.61 -16.32
CA LYS A 689 -25.28 -24.91 -16.25
C LYS A 689 -24.48 -26.05 -16.85
N LEU A 690 -23.15 -25.94 -16.77
CA LEU A 690 -22.20 -26.94 -17.22
C LEU A 690 -21.86 -27.91 -16.09
N LEU A 691 -21.13 -28.97 -16.46
CA LEU A 691 -20.77 -30.14 -15.66
C LEU A 691 -21.89 -31.18 -15.52
N SER A 692 -21.53 -32.46 -15.56
CA SER A 692 -22.44 -33.60 -15.35
C SER A 692 -22.80 -33.77 -13.87
N ALA A 693 -23.85 -34.54 -13.57
CA ALA A 693 -24.24 -34.83 -12.18
C ALA A 693 -23.11 -35.53 -11.39
N ASP A 694 -22.35 -36.40 -12.05
CA ASP A 694 -21.19 -37.07 -11.46
C ASP A 694 -20.08 -36.06 -11.10
N GLN A 695 -19.72 -35.19 -12.04
CA GLN A 695 -18.72 -34.14 -11.84
C GLN A 695 -19.11 -33.17 -10.70
N ARG A 696 -20.38 -32.79 -10.64
CA ARG A 696 -20.91 -31.94 -9.55
C ARG A 696 -20.82 -32.66 -8.20
N ARG A 697 -21.18 -33.94 -8.13
CA ARG A 697 -21.07 -34.75 -6.90
C ARG A 697 -19.62 -34.86 -6.42
N ARG A 698 -18.70 -35.11 -7.35
CA ARG A 698 -17.25 -35.14 -7.10
C ARG A 698 -16.72 -33.81 -6.55
N LEU A 699 -17.16 -32.70 -7.13
CA LEU A 699 -16.82 -31.36 -6.63
C LEU A 699 -17.33 -31.12 -5.19
N VAL A 700 -18.55 -31.56 -4.85
CA VAL A 700 -19.07 -31.47 -3.47
C VAL A 700 -18.20 -32.27 -2.50
N VAL A 701 -17.79 -33.48 -2.87
CA VAL A 701 -16.92 -34.33 -2.03
C VAL A 701 -15.56 -33.67 -1.82
N LEU A 702 -14.96 -33.11 -2.89
CA LEU A 702 -13.71 -32.36 -2.83
C LEU A 702 -13.79 -31.19 -1.83
N VAL A 703 -14.84 -30.37 -1.93
CA VAL A 703 -15.01 -29.22 -1.04
C VAL A 703 -15.29 -29.66 0.40
N GLY A 704 -16.06 -30.73 0.59
CA GLY A 704 -16.27 -31.37 1.88
C GLY A 704 -14.96 -31.81 2.54
N ALA A 705 -14.08 -32.44 1.77
CA ALA A 705 -12.75 -32.84 2.23
C ALA A 705 -11.89 -31.63 2.64
N ALA A 706 -11.96 -30.52 1.90
CA ALA A 706 -11.21 -29.29 2.20
C ALA A 706 -11.65 -28.60 3.51
N MET A 707 -12.91 -28.76 3.93
CA MET A 707 -13.41 -28.21 5.21
C MET A 707 -13.14 -29.11 6.41
N LYS A 708 -12.89 -30.41 6.19
CA LYS A 708 -12.73 -31.38 7.28
C LYS A 708 -11.46 -31.07 8.07
N ASN A 709 -11.61 -30.84 9.38
CA ASN A 709 -10.52 -30.50 10.31
C ASN A 709 -9.75 -29.23 9.91
N GLN A 710 -10.42 -28.27 9.27
CA GLN A 710 -9.84 -27.01 8.85
C GLN A 710 -10.26 -25.88 9.81
N THR A 711 -9.32 -25.00 10.15
CA THR A 711 -9.54 -23.82 11.01
C THR A 711 -9.20 -22.51 10.32
N ASP A 712 -8.52 -22.54 9.17
CA ASP A 712 -8.21 -21.34 8.39
C ASP A 712 -9.48 -20.72 7.80
N SER A 713 -9.75 -19.47 8.18
CA SER A 713 -10.98 -18.78 7.84
C SER A 713 -11.17 -18.56 6.35
N GLU A 714 -10.09 -18.33 5.59
CA GLU A 714 -10.17 -18.07 4.15
C GLU A 714 -10.44 -19.35 3.37
N VAL A 715 -9.82 -20.47 3.77
CA VAL A 715 -10.12 -21.79 3.20
C VAL A 715 -11.57 -22.19 3.47
N LEU A 716 -12.03 -22.03 4.73
CA LEU A 716 -13.41 -22.33 5.11
C LEU A 716 -14.41 -21.44 4.39
N TYR A 717 -14.15 -20.13 4.30
CA TYR A 717 -15.00 -19.19 3.59
C TYR A 717 -15.15 -19.57 2.11
N ARG A 718 -14.05 -19.82 1.39
CA ARG A 718 -14.10 -20.21 -0.03
C ARG A 718 -14.79 -21.55 -0.24
N ALA A 719 -14.56 -22.51 0.66
CA ALA A 719 -15.23 -23.80 0.61
C ALA A 719 -16.75 -23.66 0.82
N LEU A 720 -17.17 -22.86 1.79
CA LEU A 720 -18.58 -22.55 2.03
C LEU A 720 -19.20 -21.80 0.84
N VAL A 721 -18.49 -20.85 0.24
CA VAL A 721 -18.94 -20.15 -0.97
C VAL A 721 -19.12 -21.12 -2.14
N ALA A 722 -18.18 -22.04 -2.35
CA ALA A 722 -18.29 -23.06 -3.40
C ALA A 722 -19.51 -23.97 -3.17
N ILE A 723 -19.65 -24.56 -1.97
CA ILE A 723 -20.80 -25.42 -1.63
C ILE A 723 -22.12 -24.67 -1.68
N GLY A 724 -22.16 -23.44 -1.17
CA GLY A 724 -23.34 -22.59 -1.21
C GLY A 724 -23.77 -22.25 -2.64
N THR A 725 -22.81 -22.01 -3.52
CA THR A 725 -23.05 -21.77 -4.95
C THR A 725 -23.56 -23.02 -5.66
N MET A 726 -23.04 -24.21 -5.30
CA MET A 726 -23.56 -25.49 -5.80
C MET A 726 -24.97 -25.78 -5.29
N LEU A 727 -25.22 -25.58 -3.99
CA LEU A 727 -26.53 -25.71 -3.34
C LEU A 727 -27.59 -24.84 -4.01
N ALA A 728 -27.22 -23.62 -4.39
CA ALA A 728 -28.10 -22.72 -5.14
C ALA A 728 -28.34 -23.17 -6.59
N ALA A 729 -27.50 -24.03 -7.16
CA ALA A 729 -27.63 -24.54 -8.52
C ALA A 729 -28.45 -25.85 -8.58
N SER A 730 -28.18 -26.81 -7.70
CA SER A 730 -28.86 -28.11 -7.60
C SER A 730 -28.53 -28.80 -6.28
N THR A 731 -29.50 -29.54 -5.73
CA THR A 731 -29.33 -30.34 -4.50
C THR A 731 -29.34 -31.84 -4.74
N ALA A 732 -29.62 -32.29 -5.96
CA ALA A 732 -29.71 -33.71 -6.31
C ALA A 732 -28.40 -34.48 -6.02
N GLU A 733 -27.26 -33.80 -6.15
CA GLU A 733 -25.91 -34.34 -5.98
C GLU A 733 -25.50 -34.49 -4.50
N LEU A 734 -26.27 -33.90 -3.58
CA LEU A 734 -26.00 -33.89 -2.15
C LEU A 734 -26.60 -35.11 -1.44
N LYS A 735 -27.48 -35.85 -2.13
CA LYS A 735 -28.19 -36.98 -1.54
C LYS A 735 -27.19 -38.05 -1.06
N GLY A 736 -27.22 -38.33 0.24
CA GLY A 736 -26.33 -39.30 0.90
C GLY A 736 -24.93 -38.78 1.26
N LEU A 737 -24.66 -37.48 1.11
CA LEU A 737 -23.41 -36.84 1.59
C LEU A 737 -23.66 -36.05 2.88
N PRO A 738 -22.71 -36.02 3.84
CA PRO A 738 -22.88 -35.33 5.13
C PRO A 738 -22.61 -33.82 5.02
N VAL A 739 -23.17 -33.16 4.01
CA VAL A 739 -22.89 -31.75 3.68
C VAL A 739 -23.31 -30.80 4.82
N GLY A 740 -24.45 -31.07 5.46
CA GLY A 740 -24.89 -30.30 6.63
C GLY A 740 -23.96 -30.42 7.84
N GLU A 741 -23.33 -31.58 8.03
CA GLU A 741 -22.32 -31.76 9.08
C GLU A 741 -21.05 -30.99 8.75
N TRP A 742 -20.61 -31.02 7.49
CA TRP A 742 -19.45 -30.24 7.07
C TRP A 742 -19.66 -28.74 7.21
N ILE A 743 -20.83 -28.22 6.84
CA ILE A 743 -21.14 -26.78 6.99
C ILE A 743 -21.20 -26.38 8.47
N ARG A 744 -21.85 -27.19 9.32
CA ARG A 744 -21.88 -26.94 10.78
C ARG A 744 -20.50 -27.05 11.41
N GLY A 745 -19.70 -28.01 10.97
CA GLY A 745 -18.31 -28.15 11.38
C GLY A 745 -17.50 -26.89 11.02
N ALA A 746 -17.58 -26.45 9.77
CA ALA A 746 -16.92 -25.24 9.28
C ALA A 746 -17.34 -24.00 10.08
N LYS A 747 -18.64 -23.85 10.37
CA LYS A 747 -19.18 -22.78 11.22
C LYS A 747 -18.61 -22.81 12.63
N GLY A 748 -18.47 -23.99 13.23
CA GLY A 748 -17.95 -24.15 14.59
C GLY A 748 -16.41 -24.11 14.70
N SER A 749 -15.69 -24.27 13.60
CA SER A 749 -14.22 -24.41 13.60
C SER A 749 -13.48 -23.08 13.45
N CYS A 750 -14.19 -22.00 13.13
CA CYS A 750 -13.63 -20.67 12.95
C CYS A 750 -14.56 -19.62 13.55
N GLY A 751 -14.02 -18.74 14.41
CA GLY A 751 -14.78 -17.71 15.12
C GLY A 751 -15.10 -16.45 14.29
N GLU A 752 -14.79 -16.43 12.99
CA GLU A 752 -15.06 -15.27 12.12
C GLU A 752 -16.53 -15.21 11.69
N GLU A 753 -17.16 -14.06 11.92
CA GLU A 753 -18.59 -13.82 11.61
C GLU A 753 -18.91 -14.04 10.13
N ARG A 754 -18.02 -13.65 9.21
CA ARG A 754 -18.20 -13.87 7.76
C ARG A 754 -18.34 -15.35 7.39
N VAL A 755 -17.63 -16.24 8.08
CA VAL A 755 -17.69 -17.69 7.86
C VAL A 755 -19.02 -18.22 8.41
N GLY A 756 -19.42 -17.74 9.59
CA GLY A 756 -20.69 -18.08 10.22
C GLY A 756 -21.91 -17.67 9.37
N SER A 757 -21.90 -16.46 8.83
CA SER A 757 -22.98 -15.94 7.99
C SER A 757 -23.15 -16.76 6.70
N VAL A 758 -22.06 -17.04 5.98
CA VAL A 758 -22.14 -17.86 4.76
C VAL A 758 -22.53 -19.31 5.07
N ALA A 759 -22.06 -19.86 6.20
CA ALA A 759 -22.51 -21.17 6.65
C ALA A 759 -24.02 -21.21 6.92
N ASP A 760 -24.59 -20.16 7.50
CA ASP A 760 -26.04 -20.06 7.71
C ASP A 760 -26.82 -19.94 6.40
N GLU A 761 -26.31 -19.17 5.43
CA GLU A 761 -26.88 -19.14 4.09
C GLU A 761 -26.82 -20.53 3.41
N CYS A 762 -25.71 -21.25 3.53
CA CYS A 762 -25.56 -22.62 3.05
C CYS A 762 -26.58 -23.58 3.69
N LEU A 763 -26.75 -23.51 5.02
CA LEU A 763 -27.73 -24.34 5.75
C LEU A 763 -29.16 -24.01 5.32
N ALA A 764 -29.47 -22.73 5.10
CA ALA A 764 -30.77 -22.30 4.61
C ALA A 764 -31.06 -22.79 3.19
N LEU A 765 -30.03 -22.87 2.32
CA LEU A 765 -30.16 -23.45 0.98
C LEU A 765 -30.31 -24.98 1.05
N ALA A 766 -29.58 -25.64 1.95
CA ALA A 766 -29.64 -27.08 2.14
C ALA A 766 -30.99 -27.57 2.70
N GLY A 767 -31.70 -26.74 3.47
CA GLY A 767 -33.02 -27.07 4.03
C GLY A 767 -34.22 -26.74 3.12
N LYS A 768 -33.99 -26.13 1.95
CA LYS A 768 -35.06 -25.76 0.99
C LYS A 768 -35.42 -26.86 -0.02
N HIS A 769 -34.67 -27.95 -0.01
CA HIS A 769 -34.81 -29.10 -0.90
C HIS A 769 -34.79 -30.39 -0.09
#